data_AF-A0AAP0BMQ9-F1
#
_entry.id   AF-A0AAP0BMQ9-F1
#
_cell.length_a   1.000
_cell.length_b   1.000
_cell.length_c   1.000
_cell.angle_alpha   90.00
_cell.angle_beta   90.00
_cell.angle_gamma   90.00
#
_symmetry.space_group_name_H-M   'P 1'
#
loop_
_entity.id
_entity.type
_entity.pdbx_description
1 polymer ?
#
loop_
_entity_poly.entity_id
_entity_poly.type
_entity_poly.pdbx_seq_one_letter_code
_entity_poly.pdbx_strand_id
1 'polypeptide(L)'
;MSYVSLSVSSSGGEACSFTSGSYINVRKNAFGIELHDNPLNRINVARSKDLRQTSYRSRCRFSISARIKKGQKHDYPWPDNIDPNLKSGHLSYLSNFKPLAEKPKPVTLDFEKPLVELEKKIADVRKMADETGLDFTDQISLLERKYQEALKELYTHLTPIQRLSIARHPNRPTFLDHVLNITEKWVELHGDRAGYDDPAMVTGLGSIDGKTYMFIGQQKGRNTKENIFRNFAMPTPHGYRKALRMMKYADHHGFPIITFIDTPGAYADLKSEELGQGEAIAYNLRTMFGLKVPIVAVVIGEGGSGGALAIGCANKLLMLENAVFYVASPEACAAILWKTSKAAPKAAEKLKITATELCKLKIGDGIIPEPLGGAHTDPTWTSQQIKLAVIKAMKELTEMDTDTLLSHRHSKFRKIGGFLEGENVAPKMKRNMKKKDADVTELTANLESELENIKKSVLEGKEKSPEPIFSDENVELVKQDVDKETANAFIVMGLQEKLEALKMDLLKTPPDQNPSPALKDRVDRLAQEFKNNLINSNSFDGLKRKIKVLGDINILQEHRTKGEILKREINDQLQNQVKEKMVILKKARDSMAKGEELDENTLMEVDNAREDLLKLLKSANLEVVGVGGKISPSAPPALLEKARKANEVIFGEIEKAVGKAGLRGKLDELRSEFARGQGKDTDKVASLISEIREGIGAQLDTKELENLLKSSVGLQAPGAVSAGAGLSLE
;
A
#
# COMPACT_ATOMS: atom_id res chain seq x y z
N MET A 1 27.22 -33.70 -17.50
CA MET A 1 26.23 -32.66 -17.89
C MET A 1 25.63 -32.12 -16.60
N SER A 2 26.03 -30.93 -16.17
CA SER A 2 25.54 -30.33 -14.92
C SER A 2 24.44 -29.33 -15.25
N TYR A 3 23.21 -29.63 -14.83
CA TYR A 3 22.08 -28.70 -14.90
C TYR A 3 22.27 -27.56 -13.88
N VAL A 4 22.02 -26.33 -14.31
CA VAL A 4 21.91 -25.15 -13.43
C VAL A 4 20.46 -25.10 -12.95
N SER A 5 20.20 -25.30 -11.66
CA SER A 5 18.89 -25.04 -11.06
C SER A 5 18.92 -23.72 -10.29
N LEU A 6 17.99 -22.83 -10.64
CA LEU A 6 17.66 -21.64 -9.84
C LEU A 6 16.77 -22.11 -8.68
N SER A 7 17.08 -21.71 -7.45
CA SER A 7 16.18 -21.87 -6.30
C SER A 7 15.91 -20.51 -5.67
N VAL A 8 14.65 -20.31 -5.26
CA VAL A 8 14.15 -19.11 -4.58
C VAL A 8 14.15 -19.40 -3.08
N SER A 9 14.66 -18.47 -2.27
CA SER A 9 14.45 -18.51 -0.82
C SER A 9 13.81 -17.20 -0.36
N SER A 10 12.73 -17.29 0.42
CA SER A 10 12.07 -16.16 1.04
C SER A 10 12.55 -16.02 2.49
N SER A 11 13.05 -14.83 2.83
CA SER A 11 13.09 -14.35 4.21
C SER A 11 12.01 -13.28 4.32
N GLY A 12 11.10 -13.44 5.29
CA GLY A 12 9.87 -12.66 5.42
C GLY A 12 10.03 -11.14 5.20
N GLY A 13 9.13 -10.59 4.38
CA GLY A 13 9.14 -9.23 3.87
C GLY A 13 9.30 -9.25 2.35
N GLU A 14 8.36 -8.65 1.62
CA GLU A 14 8.27 -8.65 0.15
C GLU A 14 9.59 -8.27 -0.55
N ALA A 15 10.42 -9.27 -0.84
CA ALA A 15 11.59 -9.20 -1.68
C ALA A 15 11.98 -10.63 -2.12
N CYS A 16 11.83 -10.94 -3.42
CA CYS A 16 12.39 -12.16 -3.99
C CYS A 16 13.91 -11.97 -4.20
N SER A 17 14.71 -12.92 -3.70
CA SER A 17 16.15 -12.99 -3.97
C SER A 17 16.45 -14.18 -4.87
N PHE A 18 17.37 -14.02 -5.83
CA PHE A 18 17.85 -15.10 -6.70
C PHE A 18 19.28 -15.45 -6.31
N THR A 19 19.55 -16.73 -6.06
CA THR A 19 20.90 -17.26 -5.85
C THR A 19 21.25 -18.28 -6.94
N SER A 20 22.34 -18.03 -7.66
CA SER A 20 22.95 -19.01 -8.58
C SER A 20 24.14 -19.68 -7.88
N GLY A 21 24.18 -21.02 -7.89
CA GLY A 21 25.30 -21.80 -7.40
C GLY A 21 25.58 -22.97 -8.35
N SER A 22 26.83 -23.14 -8.76
CA SER A 22 27.28 -24.29 -9.54
C SER A 22 27.90 -25.35 -8.61
N TYR A 23 27.43 -26.59 -8.73
CA TYR A 23 28.10 -27.76 -8.17
C TYR A 23 28.77 -28.53 -9.29
N ILE A 24 30.09 -28.70 -9.21
CA ILE A 24 30.82 -29.66 -10.05
C ILE A 24 31.57 -30.60 -9.10
N ASN A 25 31.14 -31.86 -9.09
CA ASN A 25 31.86 -32.97 -8.48
C ASN A 25 32.90 -33.47 -9.49
N VAL A 26 34.17 -33.54 -9.09
CA VAL A 26 35.15 -34.45 -9.71
C VAL A 26 35.69 -35.34 -8.60
N ARG A 27 35.32 -36.62 -8.64
CA ARG A 27 35.96 -37.68 -7.85
C ARG A 27 37.22 -38.13 -8.59
N LYS A 28 38.33 -38.28 -7.87
CA LYS A 28 39.25 -39.42 -8.03
C LYS A 28 39.94 -39.70 -6.70
N ASN A 29 39.69 -40.90 -6.19
CA ASN A 29 40.36 -41.52 -5.05
C ASN A 29 41.78 -41.95 -5.45
N ALA A 30 42.71 -41.93 -4.49
CA ALA A 30 43.80 -42.91 -4.40
C ALA A 30 44.69 -42.67 -3.16
N PHE A 31 44.58 -43.58 -2.19
CA PHE A 31 45.61 -44.06 -1.25
C PHE A 31 46.20 -43.14 -0.16
N GLY A 32 45.89 -43.47 1.10
CA GLY A 32 46.88 -44.21 1.90
C GLY A 32 47.39 -43.60 3.22
N ILE A 33 46.86 -44.13 4.33
CA ILE A 33 47.58 -44.61 5.54
C ILE A 33 48.00 -43.60 6.66
N GLU A 34 47.14 -43.53 7.70
CA GLU A 34 47.25 -44.20 9.03
C GLU A 34 48.08 -43.66 10.23
N LEU A 35 47.54 -44.04 11.41
CA LEU A 35 48.06 -44.15 12.81
C LEU A 35 47.85 -42.94 13.75
N HIS A 36 47.37 -43.05 15.01
CA HIS A 36 46.75 -44.13 15.79
C HIS A 36 46.11 -43.54 17.07
N ASP A 37 45.07 -44.24 17.56
CA ASP A 37 44.87 -44.70 18.95
C ASP A 37 43.74 -44.24 19.89
N ASN A 38 43.11 -45.29 20.41
CA ASN A 38 42.03 -45.50 21.39
C ASN A 38 42.70 -45.91 22.74
N PRO A 39 42.03 -46.27 23.89
CA PRO A 39 40.86 -47.15 23.94
C PRO A 39 39.83 -46.98 25.11
N LEU A 40 38.79 -47.84 25.05
CA LEU A 40 37.83 -48.33 26.09
C LEU A 40 36.52 -47.52 26.30
N ASN A 41 35.33 -47.93 25.78
CA ASN A 41 34.39 -49.05 26.15
C ASN A 41 33.88 -48.99 27.61
N ARG A 42 32.62 -49.27 28.00
CA ARG A 42 31.31 -49.73 27.45
C ARG A 42 30.28 -49.58 28.62
N ILE A 43 28.95 -49.56 28.48
CA ILE A 43 27.99 -50.69 28.26
C ILE A 43 26.58 -50.04 28.06
N ASN A 44 25.99 -50.08 26.84
CA ASN A 44 24.86 -50.90 26.32
C ASN A 44 23.43 -50.46 26.75
N VAL A 45 22.32 -50.52 25.97
CA VAL A 45 21.89 -50.99 24.62
C VAL A 45 20.41 -50.50 24.49
N ALA A 46 19.81 -50.02 23.39
CA ALA A 46 19.49 -50.73 22.13
C ALA A 46 18.90 -49.81 21.01
N ARG A 47 19.28 -50.14 19.76
CA ARG A 47 18.55 -50.06 18.45
C ARG A 47 18.17 -48.68 17.87
N SER A 48 18.98 -48.13 16.94
CA SER A 48 18.96 -48.31 15.45
C SER A 48 17.83 -47.53 14.77
N LYS A 49 18.01 -46.61 13.81
CA LYS A 49 18.83 -46.67 12.58
C LYS A 49 19.05 -45.25 11.98
N ASP A 50 20.11 -45.18 11.17
CA ASP A 50 20.38 -44.26 10.04
C ASP A 50 21.08 -42.91 10.28
N LEU A 51 22.41 -43.07 10.29
CA LEU A 51 23.52 -42.15 10.07
C LEU A 51 23.31 -41.06 8.98
N ARG A 52 23.58 -39.81 9.36
CA ARG A 52 23.98 -38.71 8.46
C ARG A 52 25.48 -38.44 8.62
N GLN A 53 26.24 -38.57 7.53
CA GLN A 53 27.61 -38.08 7.43
C GLN A 53 27.61 -36.56 7.16
N THR A 54 28.31 -35.81 8.00
CA THR A 54 28.63 -34.39 7.83
C THR A 54 29.99 -34.25 7.13
N SER A 55 30.04 -33.45 6.07
CA SER A 55 31.27 -33.03 5.39
C SER A 55 31.53 -31.54 5.65
N TYR A 56 32.74 -31.20 6.08
CA TYR A 56 33.23 -29.83 6.17
C TYR A 56 33.64 -29.34 4.77
N ARG A 57 33.10 -28.19 4.34
CA ARG A 57 33.43 -27.51 3.07
C ARG A 57 33.99 -26.10 3.35
N SER A 58 35.23 -25.85 2.91
CA SER A 58 35.73 -24.50 2.63
C SER A 58 34.88 -23.88 1.50
N ARG A 59 34.29 -22.71 1.73
CA ARG A 59 33.37 -22.03 0.80
C ARG A 59 33.99 -20.71 0.29
N CYS A 60 34.54 -20.70 -0.92
CA CYS A 60 34.62 -19.49 -1.72
C CYS A 60 33.28 -19.30 -2.45
N ARG A 61 32.50 -18.28 -2.07
CA ARG A 61 31.29 -17.87 -2.81
C ARG A 61 31.53 -16.53 -3.48
N PHE A 62 31.27 -16.50 -4.78
CA PHE A 62 30.96 -15.26 -5.48
C PHE A 62 29.43 -15.16 -5.51
N SER A 63 28.85 -14.09 -4.96
CA SER A 63 27.40 -13.87 -4.98
C SER A 63 27.10 -12.50 -5.55
N ILE A 64 26.25 -12.45 -6.57
CA ILE A 64 25.69 -11.21 -7.12
C ILE A 64 24.28 -11.09 -6.54
N SER A 65 23.97 -9.96 -5.90
CA SER A 65 22.66 -9.65 -5.35
C SER A 65 22.13 -8.39 -6.03
N ALA A 66 20.93 -8.45 -6.61
CA ALA A 66 20.28 -7.33 -7.27
C ALA A 66 19.02 -6.90 -6.50
N ARG A 67 18.69 -5.59 -6.54
CA ARG A 67 17.52 -4.98 -5.90
C ARG A 67 16.79 -4.08 -6.88
N ILE A 68 15.47 -3.97 -6.74
CA ILE A 68 14.67 -2.92 -7.39
C ILE A 68 14.87 -1.60 -6.63
N LYS A 69 15.13 -0.52 -7.37
CA LYS A 69 15.48 0.82 -6.87
C LYS A 69 14.38 1.39 -5.96
N LYS A 70 14.67 1.55 -4.67
CA LYS A 70 13.89 2.40 -3.75
C LYS A 70 14.41 3.84 -3.88
N GLY A 71 13.48 4.79 -3.98
CA GLY A 71 13.75 6.23 -4.08
C GLY A 71 14.70 6.74 -2.99
N GLN A 72 15.40 7.83 -3.32
CA GLN A 72 16.36 8.51 -2.47
C GLN A 72 15.83 8.72 -1.03
N LYS A 73 16.63 8.32 -0.04
CA LYS A 73 16.52 8.86 1.31
C LYS A 73 16.69 10.37 1.21
N HIS A 74 15.68 11.13 1.63
CA HIS A 74 15.77 12.58 1.75
C HIS A 74 16.79 12.94 2.84
N ASP A 75 17.77 13.76 2.47
CA ASP A 75 18.43 14.64 3.41
C ASP A 75 17.39 15.62 3.98
N TYR A 76 17.52 15.97 5.26
CA TYR A 76 16.61 16.87 5.96
C TYR A 76 16.60 18.26 5.28
N PRO A 77 15.45 18.91 5.05
CA PRO A 77 15.33 19.89 3.97
C PRO A 77 15.40 21.34 4.47
N TRP A 78 16.42 21.72 5.24
CA TRP A 78 16.58 23.12 5.64
C TRP A 78 17.88 23.69 5.06
N PRO A 79 17.82 24.64 4.13
CA PRO A 79 18.95 25.52 3.84
C PRO A 79 19.14 26.49 5.02
N ASP A 80 20.38 26.71 5.43
CA ASP A 80 20.72 27.62 6.54
C ASP A 80 20.30 29.09 6.28
N ASN A 81 20.03 29.46 5.04
CA ASN A 81 19.52 30.78 4.67
C ASN A 81 18.31 30.66 3.72
N ILE A 82 17.16 31.18 4.17
CA ILE A 82 15.88 31.15 3.46
C ILE A 82 15.72 32.47 2.67
N ASP A 83 15.38 32.38 1.38
CA ASP A 83 15.17 33.54 0.50
C ASP A 83 13.96 34.39 0.95
N PRO A 84 14.14 35.69 1.26
CA PRO A 84 13.07 36.57 1.70
C PRO A 84 12.05 36.96 0.60
N ASN A 85 12.26 36.61 -0.68
CA ASN A 85 11.37 37.03 -1.78
C ASN A 85 10.27 36.03 -2.18
N LEU A 86 10.06 34.95 -1.42
CA LEU A 86 8.98 33.99 -1.68
C LEU A 86 7.60 34.54 -1.24
N LYS A 87 6.76 34.90 -2.22
CA LYS A 87 5.39 35.43 -2.01
C LYS A 87 4.34 34.38 -1.58
N SER A 88 4.67 33.10 -1.63
CA SER A 88 3.83 32.02 -1.08
C SER A 88 4.34 31.68 0.31
N GLY A 89 3.44 31.57 1.30
CA GLY A 89 3.76 31.32 2.71
C GLY A 89 4.95 30.38 2.91
N HIS A 90 5.85 30.80 3.80
CA HIS A 90 7.05 30.04 4.15
C HIS A 90 6.64 28.58 4.39
N LEU A 91 7.21 27.65 3.61
CA LEU A 91 6.96 26.18 3.58
C LEU A 91 6.08 25.64 2.43
N SER A 92 5.52 26.47 1.54
CA SER A 92 4.74 25.98 0.37
C SER A 92 5.53 25.05 -0.55
N TYR A 93 6.86 25.21 -0.62
CA TYR A 93 7.75 24.40 -1.47
C TYR A 93 7.90 22.95 -1.02
N LEU A 94 7.60 22.63 0.25
CA LEU A 94 7.64 21.26 0.78
C LEU A 94 6.35 20.49 0.52
N SER A 95 5.25 21.18 0.20
CA SER A 95 3.99 20.53 -0.14
C SER A 95 4.05 19.95 -1.56
N ASN A 96 3.67 18.68 -1.70
CA ASN A 96 3.48 18.06 -3.01
C ASN A 96 2.26 18.63 -3.75
N PHE A 97 1.41 19.39 -3.06
CA PHE A 97 0.21 20.02 -3.62
C PHE A 97 0.52 21.42 -4.16
N LYS A 98 1.09 21.45 -5.37
CA LYS A 98 1.48 22.68 -6.05
C LYS A 98 0.27 23.39 -6.69
N PRO A 99 0.36 24.71 -6.96
CA PRO A 99 -0.62 25.38 -7.82
C PRO A 99 -0.72 24.67 -9.16
N LEU A 100 -1.92 24.57 -9.72
CA LEU A 100 -2.09 23.99 -11.05
C LEU A 100 -1.34 24.83 -12.09
N ALA A 101 -0.61 24.17 -12.97
CA ALA A 101 0.07 24.84 -14.09
C ALA A 101 -0.93 25.40 -15.12
N GLU A 102 -2.08 24.74 -15.27
CA GLU A 102 -3.15 25.14 -16.18
C GLU A 102 -4.39 25.56 -15.39
N LYS A 103 -5.13 26.55 -15.91
CA LYS A 103 -6.41 26.95 -15.32
C LYS A 103 -7.43 25.81 -15.44
N PRO A 104 -8.25 25.56 -14.41
CA PRO A 104 -9.31 24.56 -14.49
C PRO A 104 -10.25 24.86 -15.65
N LYS A 105 -10.67 23.82 -16.37
CA LYS A 105 -11.64 23.99 -17.46
C LYS A 105 -12.97 24.47 -16.87
N PRO A 106 -13.65 25.45 -17.49
CA PRO A 106 -15.00 25.83 -17.08
C PRO A 106 -15.91 24.62 -17.27
N VAL A 107 -16.70 24.31 -16.23
CA VAL A 107 -17.68 23.23 -16.22
C VAL A 107 -19.04 23.86 -16.02
N THR A 108 -19.98 23.56 -16.90
CA THR A 108 -21.37 24.04 -16.80
C THR A 108 -22.23 22.94 -16.19
N LEU A 109 -22.98 23.27 -15.15
CA LEU A 109 -23.95 22.34 -14.55
C LEU A 109 -25.24 22.30 -15.39
N ASP A 110 -25.95 21.17 -15.35
CA ASP A 110 -27.13 20.97 -16.20
C ASP A 110 -28.22 22.02 -16.01
N PHE A 111 -28.41 22.49 -14.78
CA PHE A 111 -29.42 23.50 -14.45
C PHE A 111 -28.99 24.93 -14.82
N GLU A 112 -27.73 25.15 -15.20
CA GLU A 112 -27.19 26.45 -15.64
C GLU A 112 -27.27 26.63 -17.16
N LYS A 113 -27.65 25.61 -17.93
CA LYS A 113 -27.80 25.69 -19.39
C LYS A 113 -28.62 26.90 -19.85
N PRO A 114 -29.76 27.27 -19.21
CA PRO A 114 -30.49 28.48 -19.58
C PRO A 114 -29.68 29.78 -19.43
N LEU A 115 -28.77 29.84 -18.46
CA LEU A 115 -27.87 30.99 -18.27
C LEU A 115 -26.81 31.03 -19.35
N VAL A 116 -26.23 29.89 -19.73
CA VAL A 116 -25.25 29.81 -20.81
C VAL A 116 -25.87 30.19 -22.17
N GLU A 117 -27.13 29.85 -22.41
CA GLU A 117 -27.84 30.32 -23.60
C GLU A 117 -28.03 31.84 -23.62
N LEU A 118 -28.31 32.45 -22.46
CA LEU A 118 -28.38 33.92 -22.33
C LEU A 118 -27.02 34.57 -22.54
N GLU A 119 -25.96 34.01 -21.96
CA GLU A 119 -24.59 34.48 -22.14
C GLU A 119 -24.15 34.40 -23.60
N LYS A 120 -24.49 33.30 -24.28
CA LYS A 120 -24.24 33.15 -25.72
C LYS A 120 -24.99 34.19 -26.54
N LYS A 121 -26.26 34.48 -26.22
CA LYS A 121 -27.02 35.55 -26.88
C LYS A 121 -26.37 36.92 -26.66
N ILE A 122 -25.88 37.20 -25.46
CA ILE A 122 -25.14 38.45 -25.17
C ILE A 122 -23.88 38.51 -26.03
N ALA A 123 -23.13 37.42 -26.12
CA ALA A 123 -21.92 37.34 -26.95
C ALA A 123 -22.21 37.50 -28.45
N ASP A 124 -23.28 36.87 -28.95
CA ASP A 124 -23.71 36.98 -30.35
C ASP A 124 -24.14 38.41 -30.69
N VAL A 125 -24.88 39.08 -29.79
CA VAL A 125 -25.28 40.50 -29.97
C VAL A 125 -24.07 41.43 -29.93
N ARG A 126 -23.11 41.20 -29.02
CA ARG A 126 -21.85 41.95 -29.00
C ARG A 126 -21.07 41.78 -30.30
N LYS A 127 -20.98 40.55 -30.80
CA LYS A 127 -20.32 40.26 -32.07
C LYS A 127 -21.01 40.92 -33.26
N MET A 128 -22.34 40.94 -33.28
CA MET A 128 -23.12 41.66 -34.30
C MET A 128 -22.91 43.18 -34.22
N ALA A 129 -22.79 43.75 -33.01
CA ALA A 129 -22.46 45.16 -32.83
C ALA A 129 -21.10 45.51 -33.43
N ASP A 130 -20.09 44.67 -33.17
CA ASP A 130 -18.74 44.83 -33.70
C ASP A 130 -18.69 44.67 -35.23
N GLU A 131 -19.46 43.73 -35.80
CA GLU A 131 -19.50 43.47 -37.25
C GLU A 131 -20.30 44.51 -38.05
N THR A 132 -21.39 45.04 -37.49
CA THR A 132 -22.28 45.98 -38.20
C THR A 132 -22.01 47.45 -37.90
N GLY A 133 -21.25 47.75 -36.84
CA GLY A 133 -20.99 49.12 -36.38
C GLY A 133 -22.24 49.84 -35.84
N LEU A 134 -23.32 49.11 -35.59
CA LEU A 134 -24.57 49.62 -35.01
C LEU A 134 -24.50 49.60 -33.49
N ASP A 135 -25.08 50.62 -32.85
CA ASP A 135 -25.15 50.72 -31.39
C ASP A 135 -26.24 49.80 -30.81
N PHE A 136 -25.80 48.73 -30.14
CA PHE A 136 -26.67 47.82 -29.40
C PHE A 136 -26.46 47.92 -27.87
N THR A 137 -25.86 49.01 -27.38
CA THR A 137 -25.47 49.15 -25.95
C THR A 137 -26.65 48.98 -25.00
N ASP A 138 -27.81 49.54 -25.33
CA ASP A 138 -29.03 49.41 -24.51
C ASP A 138 -29.56 47.98 -24.47
N GLN A 139 -29.50 47.27 -25.59
CA GLN A 139 -29.95 45.87 -25.70
C GLN A 139 -29.02 44.93 -24.94
N ILE A 140 -27.71 45.15 -25.05
CA ILE A 140 -26.68 44.44 -24.29
C ILE A 140 -26.90 44.66 -22.79
N SER A 141 -27.05 45.92 -22.36
CA SER A 141 -27.29 46.27 -20.95
C SER A 141 -28.58 45.63 -20.40
N LEU A 142 -29.64 45.60 -21.21
CA LEU A 142 -30.90 44.93 -20.85
C LEU A 142 -30.72 43.41 -20.69
N LEU A 143 -30.00 42.77 -21.61
CA LEU A 143 -29.74 41.33 -21.55
C LEU A 143 -28.82 40.98 -20.37
N GLU A 144 -27.81 41.79 -20.09
CA GLU A 144 -26.92 41.64 -18.93
C GLU A 144 -27.70 41.75 -17.62
N ARG A 145 -28.60 42.73 -17.48
CA ARG A 145 -29.47 42.83 -16.31
C ARG A 145 -30.36 41.60 -16.15
N LYS A 146 -30.99 41.14 -17.24
CA LYS A 146 -31.81 39.92 -17.22
C LYS A 146 -30.99 38.68 -16.84
N TYR A 147 -29.75 38.60 -17.32
CA TYR A 147 -28.82 37.54 -16.96
C TYR A 147 -28.51 37.57 -15.45
N GLN A 148 -28.18 38.75 -14.90
CA GLN A 148 -27.89 38.90 -13.47
C GLN A 148 -29.11 38.57 -12.58
N GLU A 149 -30.31 39.00 -12.99
CA GLU A 149 -31.55 38.67 -12.29
C GLU A 149 -31.82 37.16 -12.32
N ALA A 150 -31.74 36.53 -13.50
CA ALA A 150 -31.94 35.08 -13.66
C ALA A 150 -30.91 34.27 -12.88
N LEU A 151 -29.65 34.72 -12.87
CA LEU A 151 -28.56 34.08 -12.14
C LEU A 151 -28.80 34.14 -10.63
N LYS A 152 -29.21 35.31 -10.13
CA LYS A 152 -29.57 35.47 -8.72
C LYS A 152 -30.77 34.59 -8.36
N GLU A 153 -31.84 34.62 -9.16
CA GLU A 153 -33.04 33.82 -8.92
C GLU A 153 -32.72 32.31 -8.86
N LEU A 154 -31.97 31.80 -9.84
CA LEU A 154 -31.56 30.40 -9.91
C LEU A 154 -30.80 29.96 -8.66
N TYR A 155 -29.79 30.74 -8.26
CA TYR A 155 -28.94 30.40 -7.12
C TYR A 155 -29.63 30.60 -5.76
N THR A 156 -30.64 31.47 -5.67
CA THR A 156 -31.46 31.59 -4.45
C THR A 156 -32.44 30.44 -4.24
N HIS A 157 -32.92 29.81 -5.33
CA HIS A 157 -33.96 28.78 -5.29
C HIS A 157 -33.46 27.38 -5.69
N LEU A 158 -32.22 27.06 -5.31
CA LEU A 158 -31.62 25.75 -5.58
C LEU A 158 -32.32 24.62 -4.83
N THR A 159 -32.73 23.59 -5.57
CA THR A 159 -33.21 22.32 -5.03
C THR A 159 -32.07 21.54 -4.35
N PRO A 160 -32.38 20.59 -3.43
CA PRO A 160 -31.35 19.80 -2.76
C PRO A 160 -30.41 19.05 -3.70
N ILE A 161 -30.91 18.53 -4.83
CA ILE A 161 -30.09 17.83 -5.82
C ILE A 161 -29.19 18.80 -6.61
N GLN A 162 -29.65 20.03 -6.88
CA GLN A 162 -28.81 21.05 -7.51
C GLN A 162 -27.68 21.50 -6.58
N ARG A 163 -27.96 21.68 -5.28
CA ARG A 163 -26.91 21.94 -4.27
C ARG A 163 -25.91 20.79 -4.18
N LEU A 164 -26.38 19.53 -4.23
CA LEU A 164 -25.49 18.36 -4.32
C LEU A 164 -24.58 18.42 -5.56
N SER A 165 -25.12 18.81 -6.73
CA SER A 165 -24.30 18.97 -7.94
C SER A 165 -23.24 20.06 -7.79
N ILE A 166 -23.54 21.16 -7.08
CA ILE A 166 -22.56 22.21 -6.74
C ILE A 166 -21.52 21.69 -5.72
N ALA A 167 -21.94 20.88 -4.74
CA ALA A 167 -21.02 20.22 -3.79
C ALA A 167 -20.07 19.23 -4.48
N ARG A 168 -20.51 18.61 -5.58
CA ARG A 168 -19.73 17.71 -6.42
C ARG A 168 -19.02 18.41 -7.58
N HIS A 169 -19.05 19.74 -7.63
CA HIS A 169 -18.49 20.48 -8.75
C HIS A 169 -16.98 20.16 -8.91
N PRO A 170 -16.48 19.84 -10.12
CA PRO A 170 -15.08 19.43 -10.30
C PRO A 170 -14.05 20.47 -9.86
N ASN A 171 -14.40 21.74 -10.00
CA ASN A 171 -13.55 22.87 -9.59
C ASN A 171 -13.86 23.35 -8.16
N ARG A 172 -14.64 22.62 -7.37
CA ARG A 172 -14.91 22.99 -5.98
C ARG A 172 -13.58 23.00 -5.21
N PRO A 173 -13.29 24.06 -4.43
CA PRO A 173 -12.03 24.14 -3.70
C PRO A 173 -11.90 22.98 -2.71
N THR A 174 -10.73 22.36 -2.70
CA THR A 174 -10.42 21.19 -1.86
C THR A 174 -9.89 21.61 -0.50
N PHE A 175 -9.69 20.65 0.42
CA PHE A 175 -9.14 20.90 1.75
C PHE A 175 -7.84 21.74 1.72
N LEU A 176 -6.85 21.34 0.93
CA LEU A 176 -5.58 22.05 0.83
C LEU A 176 -5.71 23.42 0.14
N ASP A 177 -6.70 23.62 -0.74
CA ASP A 177 -6.99 24.96 -1.30
C ASP A 177 -7.39 25.91 -0.18
N HIS A 178 -8.24 25.49 0.74
CA HIS A 178 -8.65 26.31 1.87
C HIS A 178 -7.53 26.52 2.87
N VAL A 179 -6.86 25.44 3.30
CA VAL A 179 -5.79 25.51 4.31
C VAL A 179 -4.66 26.44 3.88
N LEU A 180 -4.19 26.32 2.64
CA LEU A 180 -3.11 27.17 2.14
C LEU A 180 -3.52 28.64 1.97
N ASN A 181 -4.82 28.93 1.81
CA ASN A 181 -5.34 30.30 1.72
C ASN A 181 -5.60 30.95 3.09
N ILE A 182 -5.83 30.16 4.14
CA ILE A 182 -6.16 30.70 5.48
C ILE A 182 -4.98 30.69 6.45
N THR A 183 -3.94 29.90 6.19
CA THR A 183 -2.80 29.74 7.09
C THR A 183 -1.57 30.55 6.66
N GLU A 184 -0.85 31.11 7.63
CA GLU A 184 0.42 31.82 7.34
C GLU A 184 1.62 30.87 7.23
N LYS A 185 1.59 29.79 8.02
CA LYS A 185 2.60 28.72 8.05
C LYS A 185 1.87 27.39 7.99
N TRP A 186 2.36 26.46 7.16
CA TRP A 186 1.77 25.14 6.98
C TRP A 186 2.85 24.06 6.99
N VAL A 187 2.62 23.01 7.77
CA VAL A 187 3.45 21.80 7.77
C VAL A 187 2.55 20.58 7.64
N GLU A 188 2.59 19.91 6.49
CA GLU A 188 1.89 18.64 6.29
C GLU A 188 2.56 17.51 7.08
N LEU A 189 1.75 16.68 7.73
CA LEU A 189 2.16 15.55 8.56
C LEU A 189 1.60 14.26 7.97
N HIS A 190 2.48 13.26 7.83
CA HIS A 190 2.20 12.03 7.07
C HIS A 190 2.22 10.77 7.92
N GLY A 191 1.47 9.76 7.47
CA GLY A 191 1.52 8.36 7.91
C GLY A 191 0.66 8.04 9.14
N ASP A 192 0.25 6.80 9.27
CA ASP A 192 -0.46 6.29 10.45
C ASP A 192 0.44 5.57 11.47
N ARG A 193 1.73 5.37 11.13
CA ARG A 193 2.74 4.56 11.86
C ARG A 193 2.49 3.04 11.81
N ALA A 194 1.56 2.57 10.98
CA ALA A 194 1.32 1.15 10.70
C ALA A 194 1.76 0.75 9.27
N GLY A 195 2.35 1.67 8.51
CA GLY A 195 3.05 1.37 7.25
C GLY A 195 2.44 2.01 6.00
N TYR A 196 1.38 2.81 6.14
CA TYR A 196 0.76 3.48 5.00
C TYR A 196 0.40 4.94 5.32
N ASP A 197 0.65 5.83 4.36
CA ASP A 197 0.17 7.21 4.40
C ASP A 197 -0.95 7.35 3.38
N ASP A 198 -2.19 7.38 3.88
CA ASP A 198 -3.36 7.44 3.01
C ASP A 198 -3.46 8.82 2.34
N PRO A 199 -3.36 8.92 1.00
CA PRO A 199 -3.42 10.20 0.30
C PRO A 199 -4.79 10.85 0.38
N ALA A 200 -5.88 10.11 0.60
CA ALA A 200 -7.24 10.64 0.68
C ALA A 200 -7.51 11.46 1.96
N MET A 201 -6.68 11.31 3.00
CA MET A 201 -6.73 12.09 4.23
C MET A 201 -5.47 12.95 4.32
N VAL A 202 -5.57 14.25 4.51
CA VAL A 202 -4.40 15.12 4.73
C VAL A 202 -4.47 15.72 6.11
N THR A 203 -3.32 15.79 6.77
CA THR A 203 -3.21 16.30 8.14
C THR A 203 -1.99 17.21 8.27
N GLY A 204 -2.02 18.18 9.16
CA GLY A 204 -0.88 19.07 9.36
C GLY A 204 -1.11 20.16 10.39
N LEU A 205 -0.03 20.86 10.73
CA LEU A 205 -0.08 22.02 11.61
C LEU A 205 -0.12 23.29 10.75
N GLY A 206 -1.06 24.18 11.07
CA GLY A 206 -1.18 25.47 10.44
C GLY A 206 -1.26 26.60 11.46
N SER A 207 -0.77 27.78 11.10
CA SER A 207 -0.94 28.99 11.92
C SER A 207 -2.03 29.87 11.31
N ILE A 208 -2.94 30.39 12.14
CA ILE A 208 -3.92 31.41 11.78
C ILE A 208 -3.82 32.52 12.82
N ASP A 209 -3.55 33.75 12.38
CA ASP A 209 -3.42 34.95 13.23
C ASP A 209 -2.47 34.72 14.43
N GLY A 210 -1.37 33.99 14.18
CA GLY A 210 -0.35 33.67 15.18
C GLY A 210 -0.69 32.51 16.12
N LYS A 211 -1.87 31.89 16.02
CA LYS A 211 -2.26 30.70 16.80
C LYS A 211 -2.10 29.43 15.97
N THR A 212 -1.58 28.37 16.58
CA THR A 212 -1.37 27.07 15.91
C THR A 212 -2.58 26.15 16.07
N TYR A 213 -3.00 25.54 14.96
CA TYR A 213 -4.12 24.61 14.89
C TYR A 213 -3.68 23.30 14.21
N MET A 214 -4.27 22.19 14.63
CA MET A 214 -4.19 20.92 13.92
C MET A 214 -5.29 20.86 12.86
N PHE A 215 -4.92 20.74 11.60
CA PHE A 215 -5.84 20.58 10.48
C PHE A 215 -5.90 19.12 10.03
N ILE A 216 -7.10 18.63 9.80
CA ILE A 216 -7.36 17.26 9.32
C ILE A 216 -8.49 17.33 8.30
N GLY A 217 -8.33 16.78 7.11
CA GLY A 217 -9.43 16.78 6.15
C GLY A 217 -9.28 15.76 5.06
N GLN A 218 -10.40 15.38 4.45
CA GLN A 218 -10.33 14.58 3.24
C GLN A 218 -9.92 15.45 2.05
N GLN A 219 -9.00 14.95 1.24
CA GLN A 219 -8.41 15.69 0.12
C GLN A 219 -8.85 15.08 -1.20
N LYS A 220 -9.67 15.82 -1.98
CA LYS A 220 -9.97 15.48 -3.37
C LYS A 220 -8.82 15.92 -4.29
N GLY A 221 -8.79 15.39 -5.51
CA GLY A 221 -7.87 15.86 -6.55
C GLY A 221 -8.49 16.97 -7.39
N ARG A 222 -7.68 17.90 -7.87
CA ARG A 222 -8.16 18.97 -8.77
C ARG A 222 -8.31 18.52 -10.23
N ASN A 223 -7.74 17.36 -10.58
CA ASN A 223 -7.81 16.74 -11.90
C ASN A 223 -7.96 15.22 -11.77
N THR A 224 -8.21 14.52 -12.88
CA THR A 224 -8.44 13.06 -12.88
C THR A 224 -7.28 12.27 -12.30
N LYS A 225 -6.03 12.64 -12.61
CA LYS A 225 -4.83 11.94 -12.11
C LYS A 225 -4.72 12.08 -10.60
N GLU A 226 -4.88 13.29 -10.09
CA GLU A 226 -4.90 13.56 -8.65
C GLU A 226 -6.08 12.89 -7.96
N ASN A 227 -7.26 12.86 -8.58
CA ASN A 227 -8.44 12.21 -8.01
C ASN A 227 -8.21 10.70 -7.86
N ILE A 228 -7.61 10.04 -8.84
CA ILE A 228 -7.23 8.63 -8.74
C ILE A 228 -6.19 8.44 -7.62
N PHE A 229 -5.15 9.27 -7.58
CA PHE A 229 -4.11 9.21 -6.54
C PHE A 229 -4.67 9.41 -5.13
N ARG A 230 -5.59 10.35 -4.96
CA ARG A 230 -6.26 10.69 -3.69
C ARG A 230 -7.50 9.83 -3.42
N ASN A 231 -7.73 8.78 -4.22
CA ASN A 231 -8.89 7.90 -4.11
C ASN A 231 -10.24 8.65 -4.02
N PHE A 232 -10.38 9.75 -4.77
CA PHE A 232 -11.53 10.65 -4.77
C PHE A 232 -11.95 11.11 -3.36
N ALA A 233 -10.97 11.30 -2.47
CA ALA A 233 -11.18 11.62 -1.05
C ALA A 233 -12.02 10.57 -0.30
N MET A 234 -11.91 9.30 -0.67
CA MET A 234 -12.44 8.16 0.08
C MET A 234 -11.32 7.53 0.91
N PRO A 235 -11.22 7.82 2.22
CA PRO A 235 -10.16 7.29 3.05
C PRO A 235 -10.33 5.79 3.27
N THR A 236 -9.21 5.08 3.23
CA THR A 236 -9.04 3.72 3.76
C THR A 236 -8.90 3.76 5.29
N PRO A 237 -8.84 2.61 5.98
CA PRO A 237 -8.71 2.58 7.45
C PRO A 237 -7.46 3.33 7.94
N HIS A 238 -6.36 3.29 7.17
CA HIS A 238 -5.13 4.01 7.49
C HIS A 238 -5.33 5.53 7.52
N GLY A 239 -6.20 6.08 6.66
CA GLY A 239 -6.53 7.50 6.67
C GLY A 239 -7.19 7.92 7.98
N TYR A 240 -8.14 7.12 8.47
CA TYR A 240 -8.79 7.38 9.77
C TYR A 240 -7.82 7.19 10.94
N ARG A 241 -6.94 6.17 10.90
CA ARG A 241 -5.89 5.97 11.92
C ARG A 241 -4.87 7.10 11.94
N LYS A 242 -4.49 7.63 10.76
CA LYS A 242 -3.67 8.85 10.66
C LYS A 242 -4.37 10.04 11.29
N ALA A 243 -5.64 10.27 10.95
CA ALA A 243 -6.43 11.33 11.57
C ALA A 243 -6.48 11.17 13.11
N LEU A 244 -6.75 9.96 13.61
CA LEU A 244 -6.75 9.65 15.04
C LEU A 244 -5.43 9.97 15.72
N ARG A 245 -4.32 9.55 15.09
CA ARG A 245 -2.98 9.84 15.57
C ARG A 245 -2.78 11.34 15.72
N MET A 246 -3.15 12.13 14.71
CA MET A 246 -3.03 13.58 14.74
C MET A 246 -3.93 14.24 15.77
N MET A 247 -5.16 13.74 15.94
CA MET A 247 -6.06 14.21 16.99
C MET A 247 -5.48 13.96 18.38
N LYS A 248 -4.84 12.81 18.62
CA LYS A 248 -4.15 12.53 19.89
C LYS A 248 -2.93 13.42 20.11
N TYR A 249 -2.15 13.71 19.06
CA TYR A 249 -1.05 14.68 19.15
C TYR A 249 -1.55 16.08 19.48
N ALA A 250 -2.63 16.52 18.82
CA ALA A 250 -3.25 17.80 19.09
C ALA A 250 -3.73 17.90 20.54
N ASP A 251 -4.38 16.86 21.06
CA ASP A 251 -4.81 16.78 22.46
C ASP A 251 -3.66 16.83 23.45
N HIS A 252 -2.58 16.07 23.20
CA HIS A 252 -1.39 16.03 24.04
C HIS A 252 -0.69 17.40 24.13
N HIS A 253 -0.59 18.11 23.01
CA HIS A 253 0.12 19.40 22.93
C HIS A 253 -0.80 20.62 23.13
N GLY A 254 -2.11 20.42 23.30
CA GLY A 254 -3.07 21.50 23.50
C GLY A 254 -3.41 22.29 22.23
N PHE A 255 -3.21 21.71 21.04
CA PHE A 255 -3.60 22.35 19.79
C PHE A 255 -5.10 22.18 19.51
N PRO A 256 -5.87 23.27 19.30
CA PRO A 256 -7.23 23.18 18.77
C PRO A 256 -7.28 22.45 17.42
N ILE A 257 -8.35 21.71 17.17
CA ILE A 257 -8.49 20.86 15.98
C ILE A 257 -9.53 21.45 15.03
N ILE A 258 -9.15 21.65 13.77
CA ILE A 258 -10.06 22.05 12.69
C ILE A 258 -10.15 20.90 11.70
N THR A 259 -11.35 20.35 11.51
CA THR A 259 -11.58 19.30 10.52
C THR A 259 -12.34 19.81 9.30
N PHE A 260 -11.97 19.33 8.12
CA PHE A 260 -12.62 19.66 6.86
C PHE A 260 -13.19 18.40 6.23
N ILE A 261 -14.50 18.42 6.00
CA ILE A 261 -15.25 17.27 5.50
C ILE A 261 -15.55 17.46 4.02
N ASP A 262 -14.97 16.59 3.20
CA ASP A 262 -15.22 16.52 1.76
C ASP A 262 -15.00 15.11 1.19
N THR A 263 -15.95 14.21 1.45
CA THR A 263 -15.87 12.81 1.05
C THR A 263 -17.24 12.28 0.60
N PRO A 264 -17.30 11.51 -0.50
CA PRO A 264 -18.53 10.80 -0.85
C PRO A 264 -18.81 9.62 0.11
N GLY A 265 -17.79 9.19 0.86
CA GLY A 265 -17.87 8.11 1.85
C GLY A 265 -16.50 7.48 2.14
N ALA A 266 -16.46 6.56 3.10
CA ALA A 266 -15.28 5.73 3.33
C ALA A 266 -15.05 4.80 2.12
N TYR A 267 -13.80 4.46 1.83
CA TYR A 267 -13.52 3.55 0.72
C TYR A 267 -14.06 2.15 1.02
N ALA A 268 -14.86 1.62 0.11
CA ALA A 268 -15.57 0.36 0.27
C ALA A 268 -14.99 -0.71 -0.66
N ASP A 269 -13.78 -1.17 -0.35
CA ASP A 269 -13.13 -2.31 -1.00
C ASP A 269 -12.85 -3.45 -0.01
N LEU A 270 -12.56 -4.63 -0.55
CA LEU A 270 -12.30 -5.83 0.25
C LEU A 270 -11.15 -5.61 1.24
N LYS A 271 -10.07 -4.96 0.79
CA LYS A 271 -8.87 -4.73 1.62
C LYS A 271 -9.16 -3.78 2.78
N SER A 272 -9.96 -2.73 2.57
CA SER A 272 -10.36 -1.84 3.67
C SER A 272 -11.21 -2.57 4.71
N GLU A 273 -12.09 -3.48 4.29
CA GLU A 273 -12.87 -4.31 5.21
C GLU A 273 -11.98 -5.28 6.01
N GLU A 274 -11.07 -6.00 5.35
CA GLU A 274 -10.09 -6.88 6.00
C GLU A 274 -9.22 -6.15 7.03
N LEU A 275 -8.87 -4.90 6.72
CA LEU A 275 -8.08 -4.03 7.60
C LEU A 275 -8.91 -3.28 8.64
N GLY A 276 -10.23 -3.49 8.70
CA GLY A 276 -11.09 -2.94 9.74
C GLY A 276 -11.54 -1.49 9.49
N GLN A 277 -12.18 -1.21 8.37
CA GLN A 277 -12.76 0.12 8.08
C GLN A 277 -13.77 0.57 9.13
N GLY A 278 -14.68 -0.32 9.53
CA GLY A 278 -15.64 -0.04 10.61
C GLY A 278 -14.96 0.19 11.97
N GLU A 279 -13.90 -0.55 12.28
CA GLU A 279 -13.10 -0.39 13.50
C GLU A 279 -12.43 0.99 13.53
N ALA A 280 -11.74 1.37 12.46
CA ALA A 280 -11.02 2.64 12.39
C ALA A 280 -11.98 3.83 12.54
N ILE A 281 -13.15 3.80 11.89
CA ILE A 281 -14.19 4.82 12.04
C ILE A 281 -14.70 4.85 13.49
N ALA A 282 -15.06 3.71 14.06
CA ALA A 282 -15.61 3.63 15.42
C ALA A 282 -14.60 4.14 16.47
N TYR A 283 -13.31 3.82 16.31
CA TYR A 283 -12.25 4.27 17.22
C TYR A 283 -12.06 5.78 17.17
N ASN A 284 -12.15 6.38 15.98
CA ASN A 284 -12.15 7.83 15.83
C ASN A 284 -13.32 8.46 16.58
N LEU A 285 -14.54 7.99 16.32
CA LEU A 285 -15.75 8.52 16.97
C LEU A 285 -15.62 8.47 18.49
N ARG A 286 -15.25 7.32 19.04
CA ARG A 286 -15.05 7.13 20.48
C ARG A 286 -14.00 8.08 21.03
N THR A 287 -12.85 8.20 20.36
CA THR A 287 -11.74 9.01 20.87
C THR A 287 -12.07 10.50 20.81
N MET A 288 -12.75 10.95 19.75
CA MET A 288 -13.12 12.35 19.58
C MET A 288 -14.02 12.88 20.72
N PHE A 289 -14.84 12.04 21.36
CA PHE A 289 -15.61 12.47 22.54
C PHE A 289 -14.74 12.82 23.75
N GLY A 290 -13.55 12.21 23.89
CA GLY A 290 -12.67 12.39 25.04
C GLY A 290 -11.56 13.44 24.88
N LEU A 291 -11.43 14.08 23.71
CA LEU A 291 -10.37 15.07 23.46
C LEU A 291 -10.63 16.36 24.25
N LYS A 292 -9.64 16.81 25.00
CA LYS A 292 -9.66 17.98 25.90
C LYS A 292 -9.46 19.31 25.16
N VAL A 293 -9.10 19.25 23.88
CA VAL A 293 -8.98 20.43 23.00
C VAL A 293 -10.27 20.71 22.22
N PRO A 294 -10.55 21.97 21.86
CA PRO A 294 -11.74 22.33 21.09
C PRO A 294 -11.65 21.82 19.65
N ILE A 295 -12.78 21.34 19.11
CA ILE A 295 -12.88 20.79 17.76
C ILE A 295 -13.96 21.53 16.98
N VAL A 296 -13.61 22.06 15.81
CA VAL A 296 -14.56 22.62 14.85
C VAL A 296 -14.47 21.83 13.55
N ALA A 297 -15.58 21.28 13.09
CA ALA A 297 -15.69 20.60 11.80
C ALA A 297 -16.38 21.52 10.78
N VAL A 298 -15.89 21.54 9.55
CA VAL A 298 -16.44 22.31 8.45
C VAL A 298 -16.73 21.38 7.27
N VAL A 299 -17.99 21.21 6.89
CA VAL A 299 -18.35 20.50 5.66
C VAL A 299 -18.19 21.46 4.49
N ILE A 300 -17.17 21.22 3.67
CA ILE A 300 -16.86 22.08 2.52
C ILE A 300 -17.41 21.53 1.22
N GLY A 301 -17.74 20.25 1.11
CA GLY A 301 -18.32 19.66 -0.09
C GLY A 301 -19.37 18.62 0.26
N GLU A 302 -19.04 17.35 0.05
CA GLU A 302 -19.89 16.25 0.51
C GLU A 302 -19.45 15.73 1.87
N GLY A 303 -20.39 15.47 2.76
CA GLY A 303 -20.15 14.66 3.95
C GLY A 303 -20.93 13.35 3.88
N GLY A 304 -20.32 12.38 3.23
CA GLY A 304 -20.87 11.05 3.05
C GLY A 304 -20.71 10.14 4.27
N SER A 305 -21.83 9.86 4.93
CA SER A 305 -22.01 8.76 5.88
C SER A 305 -20.95 8.70 7.01
N GLY A 306 -20.66 7.49 7.49
CA GLY A 306 -19.68 7.24 8.54
C GLY A 306 -18.27 7.73 8.21
N GLY A 307 -17.90 7.78 6.93
CA GLY A 307 -16.57 8.26 6.52
C GLY A 307 -16.37 9.75 6.77
N ALA A 308 -17.42 10.55 6.57
CA ALA A 308 -17.44 11.94 6.96
C ALA A 308 -17.53 12.11 8.50
N LEU A 309 -18.38 11.32 9.14
CA LEU A 309 -18.59 11.37 10.59
C LEU A 309 -17.33 11.03 11.39
N ALA A 310 -16.45 10.17 10.85
CA ALA A 310 -15.20 9.74 11.46
C ALA A 310 -14.22 10.88 11.82
N ILE A 311 -14.38 12.07 11.24
CA ILE A 311 -13.65 13.29 11.62
C ILE A 311 -14.61 14.45 11.94
N GLY A 312 -15.90 14.17 12.07
CA GLY A 312 -16.97 15.15 12.27
C GLY A 312 -17.53 15.23 13.69
N CYS A 313 -17.02 14.43 14.63
CA CYS A 313 -17.44 14.46 16.03
C CYS A 313 -16.87 15.68 16.77
N ALA A 314 -17.39 16.87 16.43
CA ALA A 314 -16.84 18.17 16.84
C ALA A 314 -17.76 18.94 17.78
N ASN A 315 -17.19 19.88 18.55
CA ASN A 315 -17.95 20.81 19.38
C ASN A 315 -18.89 21.66 18.52
N LYS A 316 -18.40 22.18 17.39
CA LYS A 316 -19.23 22.86 16.38
C LYS A 316 -19.05 22.23 15.00
N LEU A 317 -20.14 22.05 14.28
CA LEU A 317 -20.22 21.58 12.90
C LEU A 317 -20.78 22.71 12.05
N LEU A 318 -19.91 23.31 11.24
CA LEU A 318 -20.25 24.34 10.27
C LEU A 318 -20.38 23.71 8.89
N MET A 319 -21.19 24.30 8.02
CA MET A 319 -21.37 23.83 6.65
C MET A 319 -21.32 25.00 5.69
N LEU A 320 -20.60 24.85 4.57
CA LEU A 320 -20.78 25.77 3.45
C LEU A 320 -22.21 25.68 2.92
N GLU A 321 -22.72 26.78 2.38
CA GLU A 321 -24.13 26.93 1.98
C GLU A 321 -24.61 25.84 1.02
N ASN A 322 -23.78 25.43 0.06
CA ASN A 322 -24.10 24.39 -0.92
C ASN A 322 -23.54 23.02 -0.52
N ALA A 323 -22.87 22.90 0.62
CA ALA A 323 -22.40 21.60 1.12
C ALA A 323 -23.59 20.73 1.58
N VAL A 324 -23.36 19.43 1.54
CA VAL A 324 -24.37 18.42 1.88
C VAL A 324 -23.83 17.43 2.92
N PHE A 325 -24.69 16.92 3.78
CA PHE A 325 -24.35 15.91 4.77
C PHE A 325 -25.45 14.85 4.80
N TYR A 326 -25.10 13.57 4.65
CA TYR A 326 -26.09 12.51 4.50
C TYR A 326 -25.63 11.16 5.04
N VAL A 327 -26.57 10.32 5.46
CA VAL A 327 -26.30 8.95 5.94
C VAL A 327 -25.98 7.98 4.80
N ALA A 328 -26.60 8.18 3.64
CA ALA A 328 -26.38 7.42 2.42
C ALA A 328 -26.55 8.36 1.22
N SER A 329 -25.81 8.13 0.14
CA SER A 329 -25.93 8.97 -1.05
C SER A 329 -27.36 8.92 -1.58
N PRO A 330 -27.89 10.02 -2.14
CA PRO A 330 -29.25 10.03 -2.71
C PRO A 330 -29.46 8.95 -3.76
N GLU A 331 -28.43 8.60 -4.53
CA GLU A 331 -28.45 7.53 -5.51
C GLU A 331 -28.61 6.15 -4.85
N ALA A 332 -27.85 5.87 -3.79
CA ALA A 332 -27.95 4.61 -3.05
C ALA A 332 -29.29 4.48 -2.34
N CYS A 333 -29.75 5.56 -1.68
CA CYS A 333 -31.05 5.61 -1.05
C CYS A 333 -32.19 5.38 -2.06
N ALA A 334 -32.08 5.97 -3.25
CA ALA A 334 -33.04 5.80 -4.33
C ALA A 334 -33.08 4.35 -4.86
N ALA A 335 -31.91 3.73 -5.05
CA ALA A 335 -31.79 2.34 -5.47
C ALA A 335 -32.41 1.36 -4.46
N ILE A 336 -32.30 1.63 -3.15
CA ILE A 336 -32.85 0.76 -2.10
C ILE A 336 -34.36 0.96 -1.95
N LEU A 337 -34.81 2.20 -1.76
CA LEU A 337 -36.21 2.49 -1.39
C LEU A 337 -37.15 2.53 -2.61
N TRP A 338 -36.66 3.01 -3.75
CA TRP A 338 -37.45 3.14 -4.98
C TRP A 338 -37.07 2.14 -6.07
N LYS A 339 -36.09 1.26 -5.82
CA LYS A 339 -35.57 0.29 -6.80
C LYS A 339 -35.07 0.93 -8.11
N THR A 340 -34.75 2.23 -8.07
CA THR A 340 -34.23 2.98 -9.21
C THR A 340 -33.38 4.16 -8.76
N SER A 341 -32.20 4.34 -9.34
CA SER A 341 -31.32 5.49 -9.08
C SER A 341 -31.89 6.80 -9.63
N LYS A 342 -32.80 6.74 -10.61
CA LYS A 342 -33.46 7.93 -11.19
C LYS A 342 -34.27 8.72 -10.16
N ALA A 343 -34.66 8.10 -9.05
CA ALA A 343 -35.37 8.76 -7.96
C ALA A 343 -34.44 9.54 -6.99
N ALA A 344 -33.15 9.71 -7.32
CA ALA A 344 -32.20 10.45 -6.49
C ALA A 344 -32.65 11.88 -6.10
N PRO A 345 -33.27 12.70 -6.99
CA PRO A 345 -33.78 14.01 -6.60
C PRO A 345 -34.81 13.94 -5.47
N LYS A 346 -35.75 12.99 -5.58
CA LYS A 346 -36.78 12.73 -4.57
C LYS A 346 -36.17 12.22 -3.26
N ALA A 347 -35.15 11.36 -3.34
CA ALA A 347 -34.43 10.88 -2.17
C ALA A 347 -33.68 12.01 -1.45
N ALA A 348 -33.00 12.89 -2.19
CA ALA A 348 -32.27 14.03 -1.63
C ALA A 348 -33.19 14.98 -0.84
N GLU A 349 -34.38 15.28 -1.37
CA GLU A 349 -35.39 16.08 -0.68
C GLU A 349 -35.88 15.42 0.61
N LYS A 350 -36.18 14.11 0.58
CA LYS A 350 -36.69 13.37 1.75
C LYS A 350 -35.64 13.17 2.82
N LEU A 351 -34.38 13.01 2.44
CA LEU A 351 -33.24 12.89 3.36
C LEU A 351 -32.85 14.22 4.01
N LYS A 352 -33.30 15.36 3.47
CA LYS A 352 -33.00 16.70 4.01
C LYS A 352 -31.50 16.98 4.16
N ILE A 353 -30.74 16.71 3.10
CA ILE A 353 -29.27 16.68 3.11
C ILE A 353 -28.58 18.06 3.14
N THR A 354 -29.33 19.15 2.99
CA THR A 354 -28.77 20.50 2.79
C THR A 354 -28.39 21.17 4.11
N ALA A 355 -27.40 22.07 4.08
CA ALA A 355 -26.94 22.82 5.24
C ALA A 355 -28.09 23.53 6.00
N THR A 356 -29.04 24.13 5.27
CA THR A 356 -30.21 24.80 5.83
C THR A 356 -31.11 23.85 6.62
N GLU A 357 -31.41 22.67 6.07
CA GLU A 357 -32.27 21.71 6.74
C GLU A 357 -31.57 21.07 7.95
N LEU A 358 -30.28 20.78 7.84
CA LEU A 358 -29.50 20.19 8.93
C LEU A 358 -29.31 21.16 10.10
N CYS A 359 -29.19 22.46 9.86
CA CYS A 359 -29.20 23.47 10.92
C CYS A 359 -30.58 23.58 11.57
N LYS A 360 -31.69 23.52 10.80
CA LYS A 360 -33.06 23.47 11.37
C LYS A 360 -33.25 22.23 12.25
N LEU A 361 -32.66 21.10 11.88
CA LEU A 361 -32.66 19.86 12.64
C LEU A 361 -31.68 19.87 13.83
N LYS A 362 -30.96 20.98 14.06
CA LYS A 362 -29.94 21.13 15.13
C LYS A 362 -28.80 20.10 15.06
N ILE A 363 -28.49 19.63 13.85
CA ILE A 363 -27.33 18.77 13.57
C ILE A 363 -26.12 19.66 13.24
N GLY A 364 -26.33 20.66 12.37
CA GLY A 364 -25.35 21.72 12.09
C GLY A 364 -25.53 22.92 13.02
N ASP A 365 -24.44 23.60 13.34
CA ASP A 365 -24.41 24.75 14.25
C ASP A 365 -24.35 26.10 13.51
N GLY A 366 -24.04 26.09 12.21
CA GLY A 366 -23.96 27.30 11.41
C GLY A 366 -23.71 27.06 9.93
N ILE A 367 -24.13 28.03 9.12
CA ILE A 367 -23.97 28.02 7.67
C ILE A 367 -22.97 29.12 7.31
N ILE A 368 -21.99 28.78 6.49
CA ILE A 368 -21.00 29.71 5.95
C ILE A 368 -21.44 30.05 4.51
N PRO A 369 -21.64 31.33 4.17
CA PRO A 369 -22.12 31.73 2.85
C PRO A 369 -21.09 31.39 1.77
N GLU A 370 -21.59 31.07 0.58
CA GLU A 370 -20.79 30.93 -0.63
C GLU A 370 -20.96 32.16 -1.54
N PRO A 371 -19.99 32.47 -2.42
CA PRO A 371 -20.17 33.50 -3.42
C PRO A 371 -21.28 33.07 -4.40
N LEU A 372 -21.84 34.03 -5.12
CA LEU A 372 -22.84 33.73 -6.15
C LEU A 372 -22.21 32.80 -7.20
N GLY A 373 -22.91 31.70 -7.54
CA GLY A 373 -22.32 30.61 -8.34
C GLY A 373 -21.76 29.43 -7.51
N GLY A 374 -21.51 29.63 -6.21
CA GLY A 374 -20.92 28.64 -5.33
C GLY A 374 -19.40 28.78 -5.16
N ALA A 375 -18.82 28.06 -4.20
CA ALA A 375 -17.45 28.23 -3.70
C ALA A 375 -16.33 28.26 -4.75
N HIS A 376 -16.55 27.66 -5.92
CA HIS A 376 -15.57 27.60 -7.00
C HIS A 376 -15.44 28.90 -7.80
N THR A 377 -16.41 29.83 -7.69
CA THR A 377 -16.34 31.13 -8.39
C THR A 377 -15.35 32.08 -7.74
N ASP A 378 -15.29 32.09 -6.41
CA ASP A 378 -14.25 32.78 -5.63
C ASP A 378 -13.74 31.90 -4.47
N PRO A 379 -12.75 31.02 -4.74
CA PRO A 379 -12.14 30.16 -3.74
C PRO A 379 -11.46 30.94 -2.61
N THR A 380 -10.87 32.10 -2.92
CA THR A 380 -10.13 32.93 -1.96
C THR A 380 -11.10 33.55 -0.97
N TRP A 381 -12.15 34.19 -1.45
CA TRP A 381 -13.20 34.75 -0.61
C TRP A 381 -13.86 33.67 0.26
N THR A 382 -14.20 32.51 -0.33
CA THR A 382 -14.79 31.39 0.42
C THR A 382 -13.87 30.94 1.56
N SER A 383 -12.56 30.82 1.28
CA SER A 383 -11.57 30.47 2.30
C SER A 383 -11.53 31.48 3.45
N GLN A 384 -11.61 32.79 3.14
CA GLN A 384 -11.67 33.83 4.17
C GLN A 384 -12.96 33.76 5.00
N GLN A 385 -14.11 33.45 4.39
CA GLN A 385 -15.36 33.24 5.15
C GLN A 385 -15.25 32.03 6.10
N ILE A 386 -14.60 30.95 5.65
CA ILE A 386 -14.30 29.81 6.52
C ILE A 386 -13.39 30.24 7.68
N LYS A 387 -12.31 30.98 7.41
CA LYS A 387 -11.41 31.50 8.45
C LYS A 387 -12.18 32.30 9.50
N LEU A 388 -13.01 33.25 9.09
CA LEU A 388 -13.82 34.08 9.99
C LEU A 388 -14.77 33.24 10.86
N ALA A 389 -15.50 32.30 10.25
CA ALA A 389 -16.45 31.46 10.97
C ALA A 389 -15.76 30.51 11.96
N VAL A 390 -14.62 29.93 11.57
CA VAL A 390 -13.83 29.04 12.41
C VAL A 390 -13.20 29.81 13.57
N ILE A 391 -12.61 31.00 13.34
CA ILE A 391 -12.05 31.81 14.43
C ILE A 391 -13.12 32.21 15.44
N LYS A 392 -14.31 32.62 14.97
CA LYS A 392 -15.43 32.95 15.84
C LYS A 392 -15.83 31.75 16.71
N ALA A 393 -15.98 30.58 16.11
CA ALA A 393 -16.30 29.34 16.83
C ALA A 393 -15.19 28.95 17.82
N MET A 394 -13.93 29.06 17.41
CA MET A 394 -12.77 28.73 18.25
C MET A 394 -12.64 29.68 19.43
N LYS A 395 -12.91 30.97 19.25
CA LYS A 395 -12.88 31.95 20.35
C LYS A 395 -13.87 31.56 21.45
N GLU A 396 -15.12 31.29 21.08
CA GLU A 396 -16.17 30.86 22.01
C GLU A 396 -15.81 29.55 22.74
N LEU A 397 -15.24 28.58 22.02
CA LEU A 397 -14.86 27.29 22.61
C LEU A 397 -13.62 27.36 23.50
N THR A 398 -12.71 28.31 23.25
CA THR A 398 -11.47 28.47 24.04
C THR A 398 -11.75 29.21 25.36
N GLU A 399 -12.88 29.91 25.47
CA GLU A 399 -13.35 30.52 26.72
C GLU A 399 -13.92 29.48 27.72
N MET A 400 -14.20 28.25 27.28
CA MET A 400 -14.68 27.16 28.12
C MET A 400 -13.53 26.43 28.80
N ASP A 401 -13.71 26.02 30.05
CA ASP A 401 -12.83 25.05 30.70
C ASP A 401 -13.01 23.64 30.10
N THR A 402 -12.07 22.74 30.39
CA THR A 402 -12.04 21.40 29.79
C THR A 402 -13.29 20.58 30.09
N ASP A 403 -13.82 20.63 31.31
CA ASP A 403 -14.99 19.82 31.70
C ASP A 403 -16.26 20.35 31.03
N THR A 404 -16.39 21.68 30.95
CA THR A 404 -17.45 22.34 30.18
C THR A 404 -17.36 22.02 28.68
N LEU A 405 -16.15 22.01 28.11
CA LEU A 405 -15.92 21.71 26.69
C LEU A 405 -16.31 20.26 26.34
N LEU A 406 -15.93 19.29 27.18
CA LEU A 406 -16.29 17.89 27.02
C LEU A 406 -17.81 17.70 27.17
N SER A 407 -18.39 18.32 28.19
CA SER A 407 -19.84 18.29 28.45
C SER A 407 -20.63 18.93 27.31
N HIS A 408 -20.12 20.02 26.72
CA HIS A 408 -20.69 20.67 25.54
C HIS A 408 -20.74 19.70 24.35
N ARG A 409 -19.60 19.05 24.04
CA ARG A 409 -19.53 18.07 22.94
C ARG A 409 -20.47 16.90 23.18
N HIS A 410 -20.43 16.29 24.37
CA HIS A 410 -21.30 15.17 24.73
C HIS A 410 -22.79 15.54 24.63
N SER A 411 -23.18 16.68 25.20
CA SER A 411 -24.56 17.16 25.21
C SER A 411 -25.10 17.44 23.80
N LYS A 412 -24.26 17.98 22.91
CA LYS A 412 -24.64 18.20 21.50
C LYS A 412 -25.10 16.89 20.87
N PHE A 413 -24.27 15.84 20.91
CA PHE A 413 -24.62 14.57 20.28
C PHE A 413 -25.73 13.82 21.02
N ARG A 414 -25.80 13.91 22.35
CA ARG A 414 -26.84 13.21 23.13
C ARG A 414 -28.26 13.72 22.85
N LYS A 415 -28.39 14.98 22.41
CA LYS A 415 -29.66 15.63 22.03
C LYS A 415 -30.11 15.29 20.60
N ILE A 416 -29.27 14.66 19.78
CA ILE A 416 -29.60 14.32 18.40
C ILE A 416 -30.48 13.06 18.38
N GLY A 417 -31.66 13.18 17.79
CA GLY A 417 -32.63 12.10 17.63
C GLY A 417 -34.02 12.48 18.16
N GLY A 418 -35.06 12.06 17.46
CA GLY A 418 -36.46 12.21 17.89
C GLY A 418 -37.10 10.84 18.02
N PHE A 419 -37.74 10.57 19.16
CA PHE A 419 -38.48 9.34 19.42
C PHE A 419 -39.70 9.65 20.30
N LEU A 420 -40.72 8.81 20.24
CA LEU A 420 -41.92 8.89 21.08
C LEU A 420 -41.77 7.88 22.23
N GLU A 421 -42.04 8.32 23.46
CA GLU A 421 -42.08 7.46 24.65
C GLU A 421 -43.50 6.84 24.78
N GLY A 422 -43.65 5.51 24.82
CA GLY A 422 -44.96 4.82 24.94
C GLY A 422 -45.10 3.48 24.17
N GLU A 423 -46.24 2.77 24.30
CA GLU A 423 -46.44 1.42 23.74
C GLU A 423 -46.47 1.36 22.20
N ASN A 424 -45.85 0.30 21.68
CA ASN A 424 -45.40 0.12 20.31
C ASN A 424 -46.39 -0.74 19.51
N VAL A 425 -47.12 -0.17 18.53
CA VAL A 425 -47.92 -0.97 17.60
C VAL A 425 -47.01 -1.51 16.50
N ALA A 426 -46.64 -2.79 16.58
CA ALA A 426 -45.75 -3.41 15.61
C ALA A 426 -46.42 -3.52 14.21
N PRO A 427 -45.77 -3.08 13.12
CA PRO A 427 -46.24 -3.34 11.77
C PRO A 427 -46.11 -4.84 11.44
N LYS A 428 -47.21 -5.49 11.03
CA LYS A 428 -47.23 -6.90 10.61
C LYS A 428 -46.42 -7.11 9.33
N MET A 429 -45.17 -7.53 9.46
CA MET A 429 -44.36 -7.98 8.31
C MET A 429 -44.64 -9.46 8.01
N LYS A 430 -45.15 -9.77 6.81
CA LYS A 430 -45.11 -11.14 6.26
C LYS A 430 -43.76 -11.36 5.57
N ARG A 431 -42.96 -12.31 6.06
CA ARG A 431 -41.74 -12.78 5.38
C ARG A 431 -41.97 -14.19 4.86
N ASN A 432 -41.98 -14.34 3.53
CA ASN A 432 -41.85 -15.63 2.87
C ASN A 432 -40.37 -15.81 2.50
N MET A 433 -39.63 -16.64 3.24
CA MET A 433 -38.33 -17.13 2.78
C MET A 433 -38.44 -18.64 2.57
N LYS A 434 -38.13 -19.10 1.35
CA LYS A 434 -37.93 -20.54 1.06
C LYS A 434 -36.64 -21.00 1.74
N LYS A 435 -36.66 -22.21 2.31
CA LYS A 435 -35.44 -22.90 2.76
C LYS A 435 -34.65 -23.37 1.54
N LYS A 436 -33.32 -23.34 1.64
CA LYS A 436 -32.38 -23.75 0.60
C LYS A 436 -31.86 -25.15 0.91
N ASP A 437 -31.85 -26.01 -0.10
CA ASP A 437 -31.42 -27.40 -0.01
C ASP A 437 -29.92 -27.50 0.31
N ALA A 438 -29.58 -28.40 1.24
CA ALA A 438 -28.23 -28.63 1.76
C ALA A 438 -27.75 -30.01 1.31
N ASP A 439 -26.76 -30.03 0.41
CA ASP A 439 -25.79 -31.14 0.26
C ASP A 439 -24.64 -30.75 -0.69
N VAL A 440 -24.91 -29.95 -1.74
CA VAL A 440 -23.88 -29.52 -2.71
C VAL A 440 -23.06 -28.29 -2.24
N THR A 441 -23.47 -27.67 -1.14
CA THR A 441 -22.77 -26.49 -0.58
C THR A 441 -21.46 -26.88 0.09
N GLU A 442 -21.37 -28.11 0.59
CA GLU A 442 -20.20 -28.62 1.29
C GLU A 442 -19.06 -28.96 0.32
N LEU A 443 -19.38 -29.56 -0.83
CA LEU A 443 -18.42 -29.83 -1.92
C LEU A 443 -17.86 -28.55 -2.56
N THR A 444 -18.71 -27.54 -2.77
CA THR A 444 -18.28 -26.24 -3.31
C THR A 444 -17.43 -25.45 -2.31
N ALA A 445 -17.77 -25.52 -1.02
CA ALA A 445 -16.95 -24.92 0.04
C ALA A 445 -15.58 -25.60 0.17
N ASN A 446 -15.51 -26.93 0.04
CA ASN A 446 -14.24 -27.66 0.06
C ASN A 446 -13.33 -27.24 -1.11
N LEU A 447 -13.86 -27.17 -2.34
CA LEU A 447 -13.10 -26.71 -3.51
C LEU A 447 -12.67 -25.24 -3.40
N GLU A 448 -13.49 -24.36 -2.84
CA GLU A 448 -13.12 -22.96 -2.55
C GLU A 448 -11.98 -22.88 -1.52
N SER A 449 -12.04 -23.70 -0.47
CA SER A 449 -10.98 -23.76 0.56
C SER A 449 -9.65 -24.32 0.01
N GLU A 450 -9.72 -25.30 -0.89
CA GLU A 450 -8.54 -25.82 -1.60
C GLU A 450 -7.95 -24.76 -2.53
N LEU A 451 -8.78 -24.03 -3.29
CA LEU A 451 -8.37 -22.89 -4.12
C LEU A 451 -7.66 -21.80 -3.32
N GLU A 452 -8.16 -21.45 -2.14
CA GLU A 452 -7.51 -20.48 -1.26
C GLU A 452 -6.17 -21.00 -0.72
N ASN A 453 -6.11 -22.28 -0.33
CA ASN A 453 -4.87 -22.91 0.10
C ASN A 453 -3.82 -22.98 -1.02
N ILE A 454 -4.24 -23.16 -2.28
CA ILE A 454 -3.36 -23.13 -3.45
C ILE A 454 -2.89 -21.70 -3.74
N LYS A 455 -3.78 -20.70 -3.73
CA LYS A 455 -3.39 -19.28 -3.86
C LYS A 455 -2.38 -18.90 -2.79
N LYS A 456 -2.59 -19.37 -1.56
CA LYS A 456 -1.70 -19.15 -0.42
C LYS A 456 -0.36 -19.88 -0.57
N SER A 457 -0.35 -21.14 -1.05
CA SER A 457 0.90 -21.88 -1.28
C SER A 457 1.73 -21.31 -2.42
N VAL A 458 1.09 -20.75 -3.46
CA VAL A 458 1.73 -19.98 -4.54
C VAL A 458 2.32 -18.67 -4.01
N LEU A 459 1.65 -17.99 -3.07
CA LEU A 459 2.15 -16.78 -2.40
C LEU A 459 3.29 -17.07 -1.41
N GLU A 460 3.29 -18.24 -0.76
CA GLU A 460 4.29 -18.62 0.25
C GLU A 460 5.58 -19.25 -0.34
N GLY A 461 5.64 -19.51 -1.64
CA GLY A 461 6.87 -19.94 -2.32
C GLY A 461 7.45 -21.28 -1.83
N LYS A 462 6.62 -22.21 -1.33
CA LYS A 462 7.07 -23.54 -0.92
C LYS A 462 7.19 -24.46 -2.14
N GLU A 463 8.41 -24.68 -2.63
CA GLU A 463 8.75 -25.74 -3.59
C GLU A 463 8.61 -27.13 -2.94
N LYS A 464 7.40 -27.70 -2.95
CA LYS A 464 7.22 -29.16 -2.93
C LYS A 464 6.04 -29.53 -3.82
N SER A 465 6.31 -30.09 -4.99
CA SER A 465 5.32 -30.94 -5.67
C SER A 465 5.21 -32.26 -4.90
N PRO A 466 3.98 -32.69 -4.58
CA PRO A 466 3.41 -33.80 -5.34
C PRO A 466 1.88 -33.72 -5.60
N GLU A 467 1.47 -34.35 -6.71
CA GLU A 467 0.12 -34.84 -7.08
C GLU A 467 -1.00 -33.87 -7.52
N PRO A 468 -1.96 -34.33 -8.37
CA PRO A 468 -2.90 -33.48 -9.07
C PRO A 468 -3.89 -32.84 -8.09
N ILE A 469 -4.02 -31.53 -8.23
CA ILE A 469 -4.52 -30.61 -7.21
C ILE A 469 -6.06 -30.58 -7.12
N PHE A 470 -6.74 -31.27 -8.03
CA PHE A 470 -8.15 -31.64 -7.90
C PHE A 470 -8.26 -33.05 -8.48
N SER A 471 -9.05 -33.95 -7.89
CA SER A 471 -9.40 -35.17 -8.63
C SER A 471 -10.18 -34.72 -9.86
N ASP A 472 -9.78 -35.16 -11.05
CA ASP A 472 -10.49 -34.86 -12.30
C ASP A 472 -11.98 -35.25 -12.17
N GLU A 473 -12.27 -36.27 -11.35
CA GLU A 473 -13.61 -36.70 -10.95
C GLU A 473 -14.43 -35.61 -10.23
N ASN A 474 -13.85 -34.87 -9.28
CA ASN A 474 -14.56 -33.80 -8.54
C ASN A 474 -14.87 -32.61 -9.45
N VAL A 475 -13.93 -32.25 -10.34
CA VAL A 475 -14.14 -31.17 -11.31
C VAL A 475 -15.23 -31.56 -12.31
N GLU A 476 -15.25 -32.82 -12.75
CA GLU A 476 -16.25 -33.34 -13.68
C GLU A 476 -17.65 -33.41 -13.04
N LEU A 477 -17.75 -33.79 -11.76
CA LEU A 477 -19.00 -33.75 -10.99
C LEU A 477 -19.55 -32.32 -10.87
N VAL A 478 -18.70 -31.33 -10.60
CA VAL A 478 -19.13 -29.91 -10.55
C VAL A 478 -19.55 -29.41 -11.93
N LYS A 479 -18.87 -29.80 -13.01
CA LYS A 479 -19.31 -29.47 -14.38
C LYS A 479 -20.69 -30.05 -14.68
N GLN A 480 -20.92 -31.32 -14.39
CA GLN A 480 -22.23 -31.97 -14.60
C GLN A 480 -23.35 -31.29 -13.82
N ASP A 481 -23.06 -30.82 -12.60
CA ASP A 481 -24.03 -30.12 -11.77
C ASP A 481 -24.30 -28.69 -12.26
N VAL A 482 -23.26 -27.99 -12.73
CA VAL A 482 -23.42 -26.70 -13.43
C VAL A 482 -24.24 -26.86 -14.70
N ASP A 483 -24.04 -27.92 -15.48
CA ASP A 483 -24.80 -28.18 -16.70
C ASP A 483 -26.28 -28.43 -16.39
N LYS A 484 -26.58 -29.19 -15.34
CA LYS A 484 -27.96 -29.43 -14.85
C LYS A 484 -28.63 -28.14 -14.35
N GLU A 485 -27.94 -27.36 -13.52
CA GLU A 485 -28.46 -26.09 -13.02
C GLU A 485 -28.64 -25.06 -14.14
N THR A 486 -27.74 -25.07 -15.14
CA THR A 486 -27.82 -24.21 -16.33
C THR A 486 -29.03 -24.61 -17.17
N ALA A 487 -29.25 -25.90 -17.41
CA ALA A 487 -30.44 -26.38 -18.11
C ALA A 487 -31.74 -25.94 -17.40
N ASN A 488 -31.79 -26.09 -16.07
CA ASN A 488 -32.93 -25.61 -15.28
C ASN A 488 -33.09 -24.09 -15.34
N ALA A 489 -32.00 -23.32 -15.34
CA ALA A 489 -32.05 -21.87 -15.50
C ALA A 489 -32.58 -21.47 -16.88
N PHE A 490 -32.19 -22.17 -17.95
CA PHE A 490 -32.73 -21.97 -19.30
C PHE A 490 -34.24 -22.20 -19.37
N ILE A 491 -34.74 -23.23 -18.68
CA ILE A 491 -36.18 -23.55 -18.58
C ILE A 491 -36.92 -22.42 -17.82
N VAL A 492 -36.42 -22.04 -16.64
CA VAL A 492 -37.04 -20.99 -15.80
C VAL A 492 -37.03 -19.62 -16.48
N MET A 493 -36.03 -19.34 -17.32
CA MET A 493 -35.94 -18.10 -18.10
C MET A 493 -36.78 -18.11 -19.39
N GLY A 494 -37.46 -19.21 -19.72
CA GLY A 494 -38.30 -19.32 -20.93
C GLY A 494 -37.50 -19.32 -22.23
N LEU A 495 -36.21 -19.69 -22.20
CA LEU A 495 -35.33 -19.68 -23.37
C LEU A 495 -35.28 -21.02 -24.12
N GLN A 496 -36.07 -22.01 -23.67
CA GLN A 496 -36.06 -23.37 -24.21
C GLN A 496 -36.50 -23.44 -25.68
N GLU A 497 -37.56 -22.74 -26.06
CA GLU A 497 -38.06 -22.72 -27.44
C GLU A 497 -37.02 -22.15 -28.43
N LYS A 498 -36.28 -21.12 -28.00
CA LYS A 498 -35.19 -20.52 -28.78
C LYS A 498 -34.01 -21.48 -28.96
N LEU A 499 -33.72 -22.29 -27.94
CA LEU A 499 -32.66 -23.29 -27.96
C LEU A 499 -33.02 -24.49 -28.86
N GLU A 500 -34.28 -24.95 -28.82
CA GLU A 500 -34.76 -26.03 -29.67
C GLU A 500 -34.81 -25.61 -31.15
N ALA A 501 -35.24 -24.38 -31.45
CA ALA A 501 -35.18 -23.81 -32.79
C ALA A 501 -33.74 -23.78 -33.36
N LEU A 502 -32.76 -23.41 -32.52
CA LEU A 502 -31.34 -23.43 -32.91
C LEU A 502 -30.83 -24.85 -33.16
N LYS A 503 -31.21 -25.82 -32.32
CA LYS A 503 -30.84 -27.24 -32.51
C LYS A 503 -31.38 -27.80 -33.82
N MET A 504 -32.63 -27.47 -34.17
CA MET A 504 -33.25 -27.89 -35.44
C MET A 504 -32.58 -27.26 -36.66
N ASP A 505 -32.08 -26.03 -36.55
CA ASP A 505 -31.33 -25.38 -37.62
C ASP A 505 -29.88 -25.91 -37.73
N LEU A 506 -29.26 -26.32 -36.62
CA LEU A 506 -27.96 -27.01 -36.59
C LEU A 506 -28.02 -28.41 -37.23
N LEU A 507 -29.09 -29.17 -37.00
CA LEU A 507 -29.29 -30.49 -37.61
C LEU A 507 -29.49 -30.46 -39.14
N LYS A 508 -29.87 -29.30 -39.69
CA LYS A 508 -29.97 -29.09 -41.15
C LYS A 508 -28.62 -28.77 -41.80
N THR A 509 -27.56 -28.58 -41.01
CA THR A 509 -26.22 -28.25 -41.52
C THR A 509 -25.38 -29.53 -41.59
N PRO A 510 -24.80 -29.89 -42.76
CA PRO A 510 -23.98 -31.08 -42.88
C PRO A 510 -22.70 -30.97 -42.02
N PRO A 511 -22.20 -32.09 -41.46
CA PRO A 511 -21.17 -32.10 -40.41
C PRO A 511 -19.80 -31.52 -40.79
N ASP A 512 -19.51 -31.36 -42.10
CA ASP A 512 -18.22 -30.88 -42.62
C ASP A 512 -18.23 -29.40 -43.08
N GLN A 513 -19.29 -28.63 -42.78
CA GLN A 513 -19.35 -27.19 -43.10
C GLN A 513 -19.38 -26.30 -41.85
N ASN A 514 -18.53 -25.27 -41.85
CA ASN A 514 -18.56 -24.23 -40.83
C ASN A 514 -19.95 -23.58 -40.77
N PRO A 515 -20.52 -23.36 -39.57
CA PRO A 515 -21.86 -22.83 -39.41
C PRO A 515 -21.96 -21.45 -40.09
N SER A 516 -23.11 -21.18 -40.73
CA SER A 516 -23.32 -19.90 -41.40
C SER A 516 -23.17 -18.73 -40.42
N PRO A 517 -22.65 -17.56 -40.84
CA PRO A 517 -22.48 -16.40 -39.97
C PRO A 517 -23.78 -15.99 -39.25
N ALA A 518 -24.92 -16.15 -39.93
CA ALA A 518 -26.24 -15.87 -39.37
C ALA A 518 -26.63 -16.82 -38.22
N LEU A 519 -26.22 -18.09 -38.28
CA LEU A 519 -26.41 -19.06 -37.20
C LEU A 519 -25.53 -18.72 -35.99
N LYS A 520 -24.27 -18.35 -36.23
CA LYS A 520 -23.33 -17.93 -35.19
C LYS A 520 -23.83 -16.68 -34.44
N ASP A 521 -24.33 -15.69 -35.16
CA ASP A 521 -24.94 -14.48 -34.57
C ASP A 521 -26.18 -14.79 -33.72
N ARG A 522 -27.01 -15.76 -34.13
CA ARG A 522 -28.19 -16.17 -33.33
C ARG A 522 -27.77 -16.89 -32.05
N VAL A 523 -26.73 -17.71 -32.10
CA VAL A 523 -26.14 -18.36 -30.92
C VAL A 523 -25.55 -17.33 -29.96
N ASP A 524 -24.77 -16.38 -30.47
CA ASP A 524 -24.14 -15.32 -29.67
C ASP A 524 -25.17 -14.39 -29.02
N ARG A 525 -26.26 -14.05 -29.73
CA ARG A 525 -27.38 -13.28 -29.16
C ARG A 525 -28.08 -14.03 -28.04
N LEU A 526 -28.34 -15.33 -28.21
CA LEU A 526 -28.98 -16.15 -27.17
C LEU A 526 -28.06 -16.29 -25.94
N ALA A 527 -26.76 -16.46 -26.16
CA ALA A 527 -25.77 -16.52 -25.09
C ALA A 527 -25.67 -15.19 -24.31
N GLN A 528 -25.72 -14.05 -25.00
CA GLN A 528 -25.75 -12.73 -24.37
C GLN A 528 -27.05 -12.49 -23.60
N GLU A 529 -28.20 -12.91 -24.14
CA GLU A 529 -29.50 -12.82 -23.47
C GLU A 529 -29.50 -13.65 -22.17
N PHE A 530 -29.02 -14.89 -22.24
CA PHE A 530 -28.85 -15.74 -21.05
C PHE A 530 -27.90 -15.12 -20.02
N LYS A 531 -26.75 -14.60 -20.45
CA LYS A 531 -25.77 -13.95 -19.56
C LYS A 531 -26.34 -12.72 -18.87
N ASN A 532 -27.07 -11.87 -19.60
CA ASN A 532 -27.73 -10.68 -19.03
C ASN A 532 -28.82 -11.06 -18.04
N ASN A 533 -29.63 -12.08 -18.34
CA ASN A 533 -30.66 -12.58 -17.45
C ASN A 533 -30.08 -13.25 -16.19
N LEU A 534 -28.95 -13.93 -16.32
CA LEU A 534 -28.23 -14.50 -15.18
C LEU A 534 -27.71 -13.39 -14.25
N ILE A 535 -27.11 -12.33 -14.80
CA ILE A 535 -26.59 -11.19 -14.02
C ILE A 535 -27.72 -10.48 -13.27
N ASN A 536 -28.87 -10.27 -13.91
CA ASN A 536 -29.98 -9.51 -13.36
C ASN A 536 -30.86 -10.30 -12.37
N SER A 537 -30.74 -11.63 -12.31
CA SER A 537 -31.55 -12.49 -11.45
C SER A 537 -30.82 -12.85 -10.14
N ASN A 538 -31.45 -12.57 -9.00
CA ASN A 538 -30.96 -12.98 -7.67
C ASN A 538 -31.29 -14.46 -7.34
N SER A 539 -32.07 -15.13 -8.19
CA SER A 539 -32.51 -16.51 -7.94
C SER A 539 -31.44 -17.57 -8.25
N PHE A 540 -30.37 -17.19 -8.98
CA PHE A 540 -29.34 -18.13 -9.49
C PHE A 540 -27.95 -17.90 -8.89
N ASP A 541 -27.86 -17.33 -7.69
CA ASP A 541 -26.56 -17.05 -7.04
C ASP A 541 -25.76 -18.32 -6.72
N GLY A 542 -26.42 -19.49 -6.59
CA GLY A 542 -25.74 -20.79 -6.51
C GLY A 542 -24.94 -21.11 -7.78
N LEU A 543 -25.62 -21.05 -8.93
CA LEU A 543 -25.05 -21.29 -10.25
C LEU A 543 -23.93 -20.29 -10.58
N LYS A 544 -24.11 -18.99 -10.25
CA LYS A 544 -23.06 -17.96 -10.43
C LYS A 544 -21.77 -18.29 -9.69
N ARG A 545 -21.87 -18.80 -8.46
CA ARG A 545 -20.69 -19.20 -7.67
C ARG A 545 -19.99 -20.40 -8.29
N LYS A 546 -20.73 -21.44 -8.69
CA LYS A 546 -20.15 -22.63 -9.33
C LYS A 546 -19.46 -22.33 -10.66
N ILE A 547 -20.06 -21.46 -11.50
CA ILE A 547 -19.44 -21.00 -12.77
C ILE A 547 -18.15 -20.22 -12.50
N LYS A 548 -18.12 -19.38 -11.46
CA LYS A 548 -16.92 -18.62 -11.08
C LYS A 548 -15.79 -19.55 -10.63
N VAL A 549 -16.09 -20.56 -9.81
CA VAL A 549 -15.12 -21.56 -9.36
C VAL A 549 -14.52 -22.32 -10.55
N LEU A 550 -15.34 -22.77 -11.51
CA LEU A 550 -14.86 -23.43 -12.73
C LEU A 550 -14.00 -22.50 -13.61
N GLY A 551 -14.35 -21.22 -13.69
CA GLY A 551 -13.57 -20.21 -14.41
C GLY A 551 -12.18 -20.00 -13.79
N ASP A 552 -12.11 -19.88 -12.47
CA ASP A 552 -10.87 -19.73 -11.72
C ASP A 552 -9.95 -20.96 -11.88
N ILE A 553 -10.51 -22.17 -11.88
CA ILE A 553 -9.77 -23.43 -12.13
C ILE A 553 -9.15 -23.44 -13.53
N ASN A 554 -9.91 -23.03 -14.56
CA ASN A 554 -9.42 -23.02 -15.95
C ASN A 554 -8.31 -21.98 -16.16
N ILE A 555 -8.46 -20.79 -15.56
CA ILE A 555 -7.44 -19.73 -15.60
C ILE A 555 -6.13 -20.23 -14.95
N LEU A 556 -6.21 -20.93 -13.82
CA LEU A 556 -5.04 -21.50 -13.16
C LEU A 556 -4.33 -22.56 -14.01
N GLN A 557 -5.09 -23.41 -14.71
CA GLN A 557 -4.52 -24.38 -15.65
C GLN A 557 -3.81 -23.68 -16.82
N GLU A 558 -4.38 -22.60 -17.36
CA GLU A 558 -3.80 -21.82 -18.46
C GLU A 558 -2.52 -21.04 -18.04
N HIS A 559 -2.49 -20.48 -16.84
CA HIS A 559 -1.29 -19.81 -16.33
C HIS A 559 -0.13 -20.78 -16.13
N ARG A 560 -0.42 -22.03 -15.73
CA ARG A 560 0.60 -23.06 -15.57
C ARG A 560 1.24 -23.46 -16.89
N THR A 561 0.44 -23.66 -17.94
CA THR A 561 0.94 -24.01 -19.28
C THR A 561 1.76 -22.86 -19.88
N LYS A 562 1.33 -21.61 -19.72
CA LYS A 562 2.11 -20.42 -20.13
C LYS A 562 3.43 -20.30 -19.36
N GLY A 563 3.41 -20.58 -18.06
CA GLY A 563 4.62 -20.60 -17.22
C GLY A 563 5.64 -21.65 -17.68
N GLU A 564 5.20 -22.83 -18.10
CA GLU A 564 6.07 -23.88 -18.62
C GLU A 564 6.66 -23.55 -20.01
N ILE A 565 5.93 -22.82 -20.84
CA ILE A 565 6.40 -22.33 -22.15
C ILE A 565 7.47 -21.24 -21.95
N LEU A 566 7.19 -20.23 -21.13
CA LEU A 566 8.13 -19.16 -20.78
C LEU A 566 9.41 -19.71 -20.13
N LYS A 567 9.29 -20.73 -19.27
CA LYS A 567 10.43 -21.40 -18.64
C LYS A 567 11.33 -22.09 -19.66
N ARG A 568 10.77 -22.66 -20.73
CA ARG A 568 11.55 -23.23 -21.85
C ARG A 568 12.23 -22.15 -22.67
N GLU A 569 11.51 -21.09 -23.02
CA GLU A 569 11.98 -20.00 -23.88
C GLU A 569 13.13 -19.19 -23.24
N ILE A 570 13.01 -18.90 -21.94
CA ILE A 570 14.05 -18.20 -21.15
C ILE A 570 15.31 -19.08 -20.99
N ASN A 571 15.13 -20.39 -20.80
CA ASN A 571 16.25 -21.31 -20.59
C ASN A 571 17.06 -21.53 -21.88
N ASP A 572 16.42 -21.49 -23.06
CA ASP A 572 17.10 -21.60 -24.35
C ASP A 572 17.90 -20.34 -24.71
N GLN A 573 17.40 -19.14 -24.37
CA GLN A 573 18.11 -17.88 -24.66
C GLN A 573 19.32 -17.61 -23.75
N LEU A 574 19.22 -17.92 -22.44
CA LEU A 574 20.27 -17.62 -21.46
C LEU A 574 21.45 -18.61 -21.47
N GLN A 575 21.23 -19.87 -21.87
CA GLN A 575 22.25 -20.92 -21.81
C GLN A 575 23.43 -20.68 -22.77
N ASN A 576 23.20 -20.08 -23.94
CA ASN A 576 24.23 -19.98 -24.98
C ASN A 576 25.19 -18.82 -24.76
N GLN A 577 24.68 -17.62 -24.47
CA GLN A 577 25.51 -16.42 -24.30
C GLN A 577 26.31 -16.40 -22.99
N VAL A 578 25.76 -16.99 -21.91
CA VAL A 578 26.44 -17.04 -20.60
C VAL A 578 27.55 -18.11 -20.57
N LYS A 579 27.36 -19.24 -21.27
CA LYS A 579 28.38 -20.31 -21.34
C LYS A 579 29.66 -19.84 -22.03
N GLU A 580 29.53 -19.09 -23.12
CA GLU A 580 30.66 -18.64 -23.94
C GLU A 580 31.56 -17.67 -23.15
N LYS A 581 30.97 -16.70 -22.44
CA LYS A 581 31.72 -15.71 -21.63
C LYS A 581 32.26 -16.28 -20.32
N MET A 582 31.59 -17.29 -19.73
CA MET A 582 32.09 -18.02 -18.55
C MET A 582 33.35 -18.85 -18.85
N VAL A 583 33.52 -19.36 -20.08
CA VAL A 583 34.70 -20.13 -20.48
C VAL A 583 35.96 -19.25 -20.50
N ILE A 584 35.84 -18.00 -20.95
CA ILE A 584 36.93 -17.01 -20.99
C ILE A 584 37.40 -16.68 -19.57
N LEU A 585 36.47 -16.41 -18.64
CA LEU A 585 36.77 -16.14 -17.24
C LEU A 585 37.38 -17.34 -16.51
N LYS A 586 37.03 -18.57 -16.93
CA LYS A 586 37.61 -19.80 -16.37
C LYS A 586 39.05 -20.02 -16.85
N LYS A 587 39.33 -19.74 -18.12
CA LYS A 587 40.66 -19.85 -18.72
C LYS A 587 41.66 -18.87 -18.05
N ALA A 588 41.26 -17.62 -17.83
CA ALA A 588 42.07 -16.63 -17.11
C ALA A 588 42.31 -17.03 -15.64
N ARG A 589 41.29 -17.61 -14.98
CA ARG A 589 41.41 -18.11 -13.61
C ARG A 589 42.35 -19.31 -13.49
N ASP A 590 42.32 -20.22 -14.47
CA ASP A 590 43.18 -21.40 -14.48
C ASP A 590 44.65 -21.05 -14.80
N SER A 591 44.91 -20.00 -15.60
CA SER A 591 46.26 -19.45 -15.82
C SER A 591 46.81 -18.75 -14.55
N MET A 592 45.98 -17.97 -13.87
CA MET A 592 46.34 -17.36 -12.56
C MET A 592 46.58 -18.41 -11.47
N ALA A 593 45.84 -19.52 -11.48
CA ALA A 593 46.03 -20.62 -10.54
C ALA A 593 47.34 -21.41 -10.77
N LYS A 594 47.93 -21.30 -11.98
CA LYS A 594 49.21 -21.91 -12.34
C LYS A 594 50.42 -20.99 -12.10
N GLY A 595 50.20 -19.74 -11.70
CA GLY A 595 51.26 -18.78 -11.36
C GLY A 595 51.91 -18.08 -12.56
N GLU A 596 51.26 -18.08 -13.73
CA GLU A 596 51.69 -17.30 -14.90
C GLU A 596 51.20 -15.85 -14.78
N GLU A 597 52.05 -14.85 -15.05
CA GLU A 597 51.62 -13.45 -15.18
C GLU A 597 50.74 -13.29 -16.42
N LEU A 598 49.55 -12.70 -16.24
CA LEU A 598 48.64 -12.41 -17.35
C LEU A 598 49.20 -11.25 -18.18
N ASP A 599 49.22 -11.42 -19.50
CA ASP A 599 49.56 -10.35 -20.44
C ASP A 599 48.47 -9.26 -20.49
N GLU A 600 48.81 -8.04 -20.87
CA GLU A 600 47.87 -6.91 -20.90
C GLU A 600 46.66 -7.17 -21.83
N ASN A 601 46.83 -8.00 -22.87
CA ASN A 601 45.75 -8.39 -23.78
C ASN A 601 44.71 -9.30 -23.12
N THR A 602 45.10 -10.29 -22.32
CA THR A 602 44.13 -11.16 -21.63
C THR A 602 43.40 -10.43 -20.50
N LEU A 603 44.03 -9.43 -19.87
CA LEU A 603 43.37 -8.53 -18.93
C LEU A 603 42.25 -7.72 -19.60
N MET A 604 42.53 -7.16 -20.79
CA MET A 604 41.51 -6.44 -21.58
C MET A 604 40.35 -7.35 -22.01
N GLU A 605 40.61 -8.60 -22.40
CA GLU A 605 39.55 -9.56 -22.76
C GLU A 605 38.65 -9.92 -21.57
N VAL A 606 39.23 -10.05 -20.38
CA VAL A 606 38.50 -10.33 -19.14
C VAL A 606 37.63 -9.14 -18.73
N ASP A 607 38.14 -7.91 -18.85
CA ASP A 607 37.38 -6.70 -18.54
C ASP A 607 36.25 -6.45 -19.56
N ASN A 608 36.49 -6.70 -20.84
CA ASN A 608 35.44 -6.64 -21.86
C ASN A 608 34.35 -7.71 -21.65
N ALA A 609 34.73 -8.94 -21.31
CA ALA A 609 33.77 -10.01 -20.99
C ALA A 609 32.93 -9.68 -19.74
N ARG A 610 33.52 -8.97 -18.76
CA ARG A 610 32.85 -8.49 -17.55
C ARG A 610 31.88 -7.35 -17.85
N GLU A 611 32.25 -6.40 -18.71
CA GLU A 611 31.37 -5.32 -19.16
C GLU A 611 30.19 -5.84 -19.99
N ASP A 612 30.42 -6.79 -20.90
CA ASP A 612 29.36 -7.40 -21.71
C ASP A 612 28.34 -8.13 -20.83
N LEU A 613 28.81 -8.87 -19.81
CA LEU A 613 27.94 -9.51 -18.81
C LEU A 613 27.12 -8.48 -18.02
N LEU A 614 27.71 -7.33 -17.67
CA LEU A 614 27.01 -6.23 -17.00
C LEU A 614 25.98 -5.55 -17.92
N LYS A 615 26.26 -5.42 -19.22
CA LYS A 615 25.33 -4.89 -20.22
C LYS A 615 24.15 -5.84 -20.46
N LEU A 616 24.40 -7.15 -20.55
CA LEU A 616 23.36 -8.19 -20.67
C LEU A 616 22.44 -8.24 -19.43
N LEU A 617 23.00 -8.09 -18.23
CA LEU A 617 22.23 -8.00 -16.99
C LEU A 617 21.40 -6.71 -16.88
N LYS A 618 21.90 -5.60 -17.41
CA LYS A 618 21.16 -4.33 -17.50
C LYS A 618 20.03 -4.38 -18.54
N SER A 619 20.23 -5.02 -19.70
CA SER A 619 19.17 -5.21 -20.69
C SER A 619 18.04 -6.12 -20.20
N ALA A 620 18.31 -6.94 -19.18
CA ALA A 620 17.32 -7.74 -18.46
C ALA A 620 16.69 -7.02 -17.24
N ASN A 621 16.90 -5.70 -17.10
CA ASN A 621 16.29 -4.83 -16.08
C ASN A 621 16.71 -5.10 -14.62
N LEU A 622 18.00 -5.40 -14.36
CA LEU A 622 18.54 -5.59 -13.01
C LEU A 622 19.72 -4.63 -12.69
N GLU A 623 19.72 -3.99 -11.51
CA GLU A 623 20.76 -3.04 -11.04
C GLU A 623 21.71 -3.72 -10.01
N VAL A 624 23.02 -3.56 -10.20
CA VAL A 624 24.08 -4.20 -9.37
C VAL A 624 24.54 -3.24 -8.27
N VAL A 625 24.33 -3.60 -7.00
CA VAL A 625 24.72 -2.78 -5.83
C VAL A 625 25.85 -3.49 -5.08
N GLY A 626 27.08 -3.36 -5.60
CA GLY A 626 28.33 -3.68 -4.89
C GLY A 626 29.03 -5.00 -5.25
N VAL A 627 30.36 -4.93 -5.42
CA VAL A 627 31.27 -6.08 -5.51
C VAL A 627 31.99 -6.21 -4.15
N GLY A 628 31.56 -7.16 -3.33
CA GLY A 628 32.25 -7.50 -2.08
C GLY A 628 33.43 -8.43 -2.35
N GLY A 629 34.61 -7.86 -2.59
CA GLY A 629 35.86 -8.62 -2.61
C GLY A 629 36.40 -8.83 -1.21
N LYS A 630 36.18 -10.00 -0.60
CA LYS A 630 37.19 -10.54 0.32
C LYS A 630 38.30 -11.12 -0.53
N ILE A 631 39.22 -10.27 -0.98
CA ILE A 631 40.54 -10.71 -1.39
C ILE A 631 41.31 -10.88 -0.08
N SER A 632 41.47 -12.12 0.38
CA SER A 632 42.62 -12.42 1.23
C SER A 632 43.83 -12.46 0.30
N PRO A 633 44.83 -11.57 0.40
CA PRO A 633 46.10 -11.84 -0.23
C PRO A 633 46.66 -13.11 0.44
N SER A 634 46.89 -14.18 -0.33
CA SER A 634 47.67 -15.30 0.21
C SER A 634 49.09 -14.80 0.41
N ALA A 635 49.39 -14.43 1.65
CA ALA A 635 50.73 -14.05 2.05
C ALA A 635 51.70 -15.22 1.73
N PRO A 636 52.95 -14.91 1.35
CA PRO A 636 53.99 -15.91 1.14
C PRO A 636 54.07 -16.92 2.30
N PRO A 637 54.40 -18.20 2.06
CA PRO A 637 54.41 -19.26 3.08
C PRO A 637 55.16 -18.89 4.37
N ALA A 638 56.21 -18.07 4.27
CA ALA A 638 57.01 -17.59 5.39
C ALA A 638 56.24 -16.66 6.36
N LEU A 639 55.22 -15.92 5.89
CA LEU A 639 54.39 -15.04 6.72
C LEU A 639 53.27 -15.80 7.45
N LEU A 640 52.76 -16.88 6.84
CA LEU A 640 51.79 -17.78 7.46
C LEU A 640 52.38 -18.52 8.68
N GLU A 641 53.64 -18.96 8.58
CA GLU A 641 54.35 -19.59 9.68
C GLU A 641 54.56 -18.63 10.86
N LYS A 642 54.88 -17.35 10.56
CA LYS A 642 55.04 -16.29 11.57
C LYS A 642 53.72 -15.90 12.23
N ALA A 643 52.64 -15.81 11.46
CA ALA A 643 51.30 -15.54 11.99
C ALA A 643 50.77 -16.70 12.85
N ARG A 644 51.09 -17.95 12.49
CA ARG A 644 50.74 -19.12 13.30
C ARG A 644 51.43 -19.09 14.67
N LYS A 645 52.74 -18.82 14.69
CA LYS A 645 53.51 -18.67 15.94
C LYS A 645 53.02 -17.51 16.81
N ALA A 646 52.69 -16.37 16.19
CA ALA A 646 52.12 -15.23 16.90
C ALA A 646 50.77 -15.58 17.56
N ASN A 647 49.90 -16.28 16.83
CA ASN A 647 48.61 -16.71 17.37
C ASN A 647 48.76 -17.73 18.50
N GLU A 648 49.69 -18.69 18.41
CA GLU A 648 49.96 -19.65 19.50
C GLU A 648 50.40 -18.94 20.79
N VAL A 649 51.26 -17.92 20.69
CA VAL A 649 51.70 -17.11 21.85
C VAL A 649 50.53 -16.31 22.43
N ILE A 650 49.73 -15.67 21.58
CA ILE A 650 48.57 -14.87 22.02
C ILE A 650 47.53 -15.76 22.73
N PHE A 651 47.19 -16.92 22.17
CA PHE A 651 46.21 -17.82 22.77
C PHE A 651 46.71 -18.44 24.08
N GLY A 652 48.00 -18.80 24.17
CA GLY A 652 48.59 -19.30 25.40
C GLY A 652 48.53 -18.30 26.55
N GLU A 653 48.75 -17.01 26.28
CA GLU A 653 48.73 -15.98 27.31
C GLU A 653 47.31 -15.58 27.71
N ILE A 654 46.36 -15.61 26.78
CA ILE A 654 44.93 -15.48 27.08
C ILE A 654 44.47 -16.63 27.98
N GLU A 655 44.89 -17.88 27.74
CA GLU A 655 44.53 -18.99 28.63
C GLU A 655 45.12 -18.85 30.04
N LYS A 656 46.37 -18.36 30.17
CA LYS A 656 46.96 -18.06 31.47
C LYS A 656 46.23 -16.92 32.18
N ALA A 657 45.85 -15.86 31.46
CA ALA A 657 45.08 -14.75 32.00
C ALA A 657 43.70 -15.21 32.48
N VAL A 658 43.02 -16.06 31.71
CA VAL A 658 41.73 -16.68 32.10
C VAL A 658 41.89 -17.58 33.33
N GLY A 659 43.00 -18.32 33.43
CA GLY A 659 43.33 -19.15 34.59
C GLY A 659 43.61 -18.32 35.86
N LYS A 660 44.43 -17.28 35.77
CA LYS A 660 44.76 -16.37 36.88
C LYS A 660 43.55 -15.55 37.35
N ALA A 661 42.71 -15.12 36.41
CA ALA A 661 41.49 -14.36 36.71
C ALA A 661 40.33 -15.22 37.27
N GLY A 662 40.48 -16.55 37.34
CA GLY A 662 39.44 -17.44 37.86
C GLY A 662 38.16 -17.48 37.00
N LEU A 663 38.24 -17.10 35.73
CA LEU A 663 37.06 -16.86 34.86
C LEU A 663 36.48 -18.13 34.21
N ARG A 664 37.09 -19.30 34.44
CA ARG A 664 36.65 -20.58 33.85
C ARG A 664 35.18 -20.89 34.16
N GLY A 665 34.74 -20.70 35.40
CA GLY A 665 33.34 -20.95 35.79
C GLY A 665 32.34 -20.06 35.04
N LYS A 666 32.67 -18.77 34.84
CA LYS A 666 31.83 -17.83 34.07
C LYS A 666 31.80 -18.16 32.58
N LEU A 667 32.92 -18.68 32.05
CA LEU A 667 33.02 -19.14 30.67
C LEU A 667 32.15 -20.38 30.42
N ASP A 668 32.09 -21.30 31.38
CA ASP A 668 31.22 -22.48 31.32
C ASP A 668 29.74 -22.14 31.52
N GLU A 669 29.44 -21.14 32.36
CA GLU A 669 28.09 -20.59 32.50
C GLU A 669 27.64 -19.90 31.20
N LEU A 670 28.48 -19.07 30.59
CA LEU A 670 28.22 -18.45 29.30
C LEU A 670 27.96 -19.52 28.21
N ARG A 671 28.78 -20.57 28.16
CA ARG A 671 28.59 -21.70 27.23
C ARG A 671 27.26 -22.41 27.47
N SER A 672 26.86 -22.59 28.72
CA SER A 672 25.59 -23.21 29.09
C SER A 672 24.39 -22.35 28.69
N GLU A 673 24.47 -21.02 28.84
CA GLU A 673 23.42 -20.10 28.37
C GLU A 673 23.29 -20.11 26.84
N PHE A 674 24.41 -20.19 26.11
CA PHE A 674 24.38 -20.33 24.65
C PHE A 674 23.80 -21.68 24.18
N ALA A 675 23.91 -22.74 24.99
CA ALA A 675 23.33 -24.04 24.69
C ALA A 675 21.79 -24.10 24.85
N ARG A 676 21.17 -23.15 25.57
CA ARG A 676 19.71 -23.14 25.84
C ARG A 676 18.83 -22.72 24.64
N GLY A 677 19.37 -22.12 23.58
CA GLY A 677 18.59 -21.79 22.38
C GLY A 677 17.47 -20.76 22.61
N GLN A 678 16.21 -21.11 22.25
CA GLN A 678 15.04 -20.23 22.44
C GLN A 678 14.61 -20.21 23.92
N GLY A 679 15.03 -19.17 24.63
CA GLY A 679 14.91 -19.04 26.08
C GLY A 679 16.12 -18.36 26.74
N LYS A 680 17.14 -17.97 25.94
CA LYS A 680 18.31 -17.23 26.42
C LYS A 680 17.92 -15.87 27.00
N ASP A 681 18.39 -15.60 28.21
CA ASP A 681 18.34 -14.27 28.80
C ASP A 681 19.45 -13.41 28.18
N THR A 682 19.05 -12.51 27.27
CA THR A 682 19.99 -11.69 26.49
C THR A 682 20.79 -10.73 27.35
N ASP A 683 20.21 -10.27 28.46
CA ASP A 683 20.83 -9.29 29.35
C ASP A 683 21.88 -9.98 30.22
N LYS A 684 21.60 -11.20 30.68
CA LYS A 684 22.56 -12.04 31.41
C LYS A 684 23.78 -12.41 30.55
N VAL A 685 23.57 -12.75 29.27
CA VAL A 685 24.67 -13.05 28.32
C VAL A 685 25.55 -11.82 28.08
N ALA A 686 24.95 -10.64 27.91
CA ALA A 686 25.69 -9.40 27.74
C ALA A 686 26.54 -9.04 28.98
N SER A 687 25.98 -9.21 30.19
CA SER A 687 26.69 -9.00 31.45
C SER A 687 27.89 -9.94 31.61
N LEU A 688 27.69 -11.24 31.38
CA LEU A 688 28.76 -12.25 31.48
C LEU A 688 29.90 -11.97 30.49
N ILE A 689 29.58 -11.53 29.26
CA ILE A 689 30.60 -11.16 28.27
C ILE A 689 31.39 -9.94 28.72
N SER A 690 30.74 -8.93 29.29
CA SER A 690 31.41 -7.73 29.79
C SER A 690 32.37 -8.06 30.93
N GLU A 691 31.92 -8.84 31.91
CA GLU A 691 32.75 -9.25 33.06
C GLU A 691 33.95 -10.12 32.67
N ILE A 692 33.78 -11.02 31.70
CA ILE A 692 34.89 -11.84 31.18
C ILE A 692 35.91 -10.95 30.45
N ARG A 693 35.46 -9.96 29.68
CA ARG A 693 36.36 -9.02 28.97
C ARG A 693 37.14 -8.16 29.94
N GLU A 694 36.50 -7.60 30.96
CA GLU A 694 37.16 -6.79 31.98
C GLU A 694 38.17 -7.62 32.79
N GLY A 695 37.80 -8.85 33.19
CA GLY A 695 38.68 -9.71 33.97
C GLY A 695 39.90 -10.20 33.18
N ILE A 696 39.77 -10.44 31.88
CA ILE A 696 40.89 -10.77 30.99
C ILE A 696 41.78 -9.54 30.78
N GLY A 697 41.19 -8.36 30.55
CA GLY A 697 41.91 -7.10 30.36
C GLY A 697 42.71 -6.65 31.58
N ALA A 698 42.24 -6.94 32.80
CA ALA A 698 42.94 -6.60 34.04
C ALA A 698 44.19 -7.45 34.33
N GLN A 699 44.31 -8.63 33.70
CA GLN A 699 45.39 -9.60 33.97
C GLN A 699 46.37 -9.78 32.80
N LEU A 700 46.08 -9.18 31.64
CA LEU A 700 46.97 -9.19 30.48
C LEU A 700 47.96 -8.02 30.55
N ASP A 701 49.23 -8.33 30.80
CA ASP A 701 50.32 -7.35 30.62
C ASP A 701 50.62 -7.21 29.12
N THR A 702 50.19 -6.08 28.55
CA THR A 702 50.35 -5.77 27.14
C THR A 702 51.81 -5.59 26.73
N LYS A 703 52.69 -5.16 27.64
CA LYS A 703 54.12 -4.99 27.35
C LYS A 703 54.85 -6.33 27.35
N GLU A 704 54.47 -7.24 28.24
CA GLU A 704 55.04 -8.60 28.28
C GLU A 704 54.65 -9.41 27.04
N LEU A 705 53.37 -9.31 26.61
CA LEU A 705 52.87 -9.92 25.38
C LEU A 705 53.59 -9.38 24.13
N GLU A 706 53.83 -8.07 24.07
CA GLU A 706 54.51 -7.42 22.93
C GLU A 706 55.98 -7.87 22.83
N ASN A 707 56.66 -8.03 23.96
CA ASN A 707 58.04 -8.53 23.99
C ASN A 707 58.13 -10.01 23.58
N LEU A 708 57.18 -10.85 24.01
CA LEU A 708 57.09 -12.27 23.61
C LEU A 708 56.74 -12.46 22.13
N LEU A 709 55.91 -11.57 21.57
CA LEU A 709 55.62 -11.53 20.14
C LEU A 709 56.84 -11.11 19.31
N LYS A 710 57.60 -10.12 19.79
CA LYS A 710 58.84 -9.66 19.12
C LYS A 710 59.93 -10.73 19.13
N SER A 711 60.09 -11.48 20.23
CA SER A 711 61.08 -12.56 20.33
C SER A 711 60.72 -13.80 19.51
N SER A 712 59.43 -14.15 19.40
CA SER A 712 58.97 -15.35 18.67
C SER A 712 58.90 -15.17 17.15
N VAL A 713 58.74 -13.94 16.66
CA VAL A 713 58.60 -13.61 15.23
C VAL A 713 59.95 -13.17 14.58
N GLY A 714 60.98 -12.92 15.39
CA GLY A 714 62.37 -12.73 14.97
C GLY A 714 62.61 -11.44 14.17
N LEU A 715 62.36 -10.27 14.78
CA LEU A 715 62.63 -8.95 14.21
C LEU A 715 63.73 -8.24 15.03
N GLN A 716 64.89 -7.93 14.41
CA GLN A 716 65.92 -7.04 14.97
C GLN A 716 65.61 -5.56 14.65
N ALA A 717 66.14 -4.66 15.48
CA ALA A 717 65.79 -3.24 15.66
C ALA A 717 66.11 -2.31 14.46
N PRO A 718 65.49 -1.10 14.38
CA PRO A 718 65.21 -0.40 13.13
C PRO A 718 66.18 0.75 12.81
N GLY A 719 66.33 1.07 11.52
CA GLY A 719 66.91 2.32 11.04
C GLY A 719 65.92 3.05 10.11
N ALA A 720 65.37 4.17 10.60
CA ALA A 720 64.78 5.34 9.92
C ALA A 720 63.94 5.08 8.64
N VAL A 721 62.67 5.49 8.53
CA VAL A 721 62.18 6.88 8.57
C VAL A 721 60.65 6.87 8.83
N SER A 722 60.22 7.97 9.45
CA SER A 722 58.93 8.40 10.01
C SER A 722 57.65 8.34 9.14
N ALA A 723 56.53 8.46 9.89
CA ALA A 723 55.14 8.78 9.53
C ALA A 723 54.32 7.57 9.05
N GLY A 724 53.24 7.14 9.69
CA GLY A 724 52.34 7.81 10.62
C GLY A 724 50.93 7.34 10.27
N ALA A 725 50.47 6.23 10.84
CA ALA A 725 49.06 5.83 10.86
C ALA A 725 48.89 4.75 11.94
N GLY A 726 48.33 5.14 13.07
CA GLY A 726 48.00 4.24 14.18
C GLY A 726 46.92 3.25 13.78
N LEU A 727 47.18 1.97 14.03
CA LEU A 727 46.19 0.89 14.02
C LEU A 727 45.55 0.84 15.41
N SER A 728 44.32 1.33 15.54
CA SER A 728 43.41 1.00 16.64
C SER A 728 42.82 -0.39 16.38
N LEU A 729 43.08 -1.33 17.27
CA LEU A 729 42.44 -2.64 17.35
C LEU A 729 41.18 -2.52 18.23
N GLU A 730 40.01 -2.46 17.61
CA GLU A 730 38.72 -2.80 18.23
C GLU A 730 38.28 -4.22 17.85
#